data_AF-A0A3L8DCC6-F1
#
_entry.id   AF-A0A3L8DCC6-F1
#
_cell.length_a   1.000
_cell.length_b   1.000
_cell.length_c   1.000
_cell.angle_alpha   90.00
_cell.angle_beta   90.00
_cell.angle_gamma   90.00
#
_symmetry.space_group_name_H-M   'P 1'
#
loop_
_entity.id
_entity.type
_entity.pdbx_description
1 polymer ?
#
loop_
_entity_poly.entity_id
_entity_poly.type
_entity_poly.pdbx_seq_one_letter_code
_entity_poly.pdbx_strand_id
1 'polypeptide(L)'
;MTNVDVILSQLGWQDGFRIPVANEENKRLEEEVAQKAKLKISLIAKLENLEERRKMMKKHVGDLTVRHEFNQKLLAEHSTQLEMENHFYRLSGNVESSLCQEAREFDKEWTDVNCRVSSVETELLRMMNKLSEAKRTIQFDEDSLRKWEEKLAQKEEDNQLIESYMKQDAQKYKELEQKRQKFNAELETYRQAIVKTVDEAQEMEIVLDRTTKLYAEALKERRQMINQWTQSVNVLRQRDNDIQNCLKELETLREISREKKSNLVEAEKFLNDQIADNKQLQDSIKQSEKKLAAIQEKQRDMTEAIGAHAVEVHTQKKLVIELSRRIQQVRANTKKKRAEIENKRTKTDNCQKRIDDLSSTLEEIESQKLNVEERTRRLEKMIEDDEKRKSVIVKELNRLQAAILRVTNKIIELENERKTMQMQMQGEQKKIDVLAGLIAKENQLLEEKKETFYQVEFNLQKCEMKLERIRGQERDKSEAEKKRKKIEELQASLDEKTATSKLLQNQIANLEHDMKKISNCLSNENEELERLRSKKQDLLLLVDGGEKRLRAAQSRNEEKQVEENIMRLRVSQLERMTSNVSDEVYDLEKYRLHLEAKRVAGTECSELRTAVAERKGRIRQLQARYDSGIASLGTTPDGLPMSTAYVKIQSAQERYLLREQGDKLDETIRRTEQEIRSMENTLRVVNVCNDKYKDSVGAVDEDGPERVEQKRLDEQMYDARQKLRQRQARLQRLFDDLQKAQNDHTVLLDDIEKAKEDKENKHRYLSDLEKQVVEQTEKISRADKNLRKAQKDVQNLYISKRDDTVLLQQREVELRELQEQNAMALQDIAEFTIRHVEAEAYVKKLLIAKNIELPSFPPPTKSSTSLYGSSAGSIDQPLKSTSRVSAFTSSRESFGSVVKIEPRFEELDTRKHHSRKESDNGLQMSELTQVQSKKIFGGWQKVYSHDSTELGCNMKFAVYLPPQAEEGPVPVVYWLSGLTCTEANFSEKAGAQRLAAEHGVLLIIPDTSPRGLNIPGEDDSYDFGSGAGFYVDATCKPWKKNYRMYSYVTKELPALINKEFPTLPDRQSIMGHSMGGHGALICALKNPGQYKTVSAFAPISNPILCPWGKKAFLGYLGGPEDNVAWKEWDATELAKIYNGPPLDILVDQGKEDQFLKQGQLLPENLLHAAKDNGIAFVLRFHDGYDHSYYFIATFIEDHFKHHVKYLKS
;
A
#
# COMPACT_ATOMS: atom_id res chain seq x y z
N MET A 1 -52.41 -25.36 139.56
CA MET A 1 -51.99 -24.04 139.04
C MET A 1 -52.85 -23.72 137.83
N THR A 2 -53.77 -22.75 137.94
CA THR A 2 -54.44 -22.15 136.79
C THR A 2 -53.43 -21.27 136.02
N ASN A 3 -53.58 -21.18 134.70
CA ASN A 3 -52.58 -20.53 133.86
C ASN A 3 -52.74 -18.99 133.91
N VAL A 4 -51.87 -18.33 134.67
CA VAL A 4 -51.91 -16.87 134.89
C VAL A 4 -51.79 -16.10 133.57
N ASP A 5 -50.98 -16.56 132.62
CA ASP A 5 -50.86 -15.94 131.29
C ASP A 5 -52.18 -15.92 130.51
N VAL A 6 -53.04 -16.93 130.66
CA VAL A 6 -54.35 -16.95 129.99
C VAL A 6 -55.31 -15.93 130.59
N ILE A 7 -55.24 -15.70 131.90
CA ILE A 7 -56.05 -14.67 132.59
C ILE A 7 -55.53 -13.28 132.22
N LEU A 8 -54.20 -13.07 132.19
CA LEU A 8 -53.59 -11.83 131.69
C LEU A 8 -53.91 -11.56 130.22
N SER A 9 -54.00 -12.61 129.40
CA SER A 9 -54.44 -12.52 127.99
C SER A 9 -55.89 -12.03 127.89
N GLN A 10 -56.81 -12.65 128.65
CA GLN A 10 -58.23 -12.28 128.67
C GLN A 10 -58.50 -10.88 129.27
N LEU A 11 -57.64 -10.39 130.16
CA LEU A 11 -57.69 -9.01 130.69
C LEU A 11 -56.99 -7.98 129.78
N GLY A 12 -56.30 -8.42 128.72
CA GLY A 12 -55.59 -7.55 127.79
C GLY A 12 -54.26 -6.97 128.31
N TRP A 13 -53.65 -7.59 129.34
CA TRP A 13 -52.41 -7.15 129.99
C TRP A 13 -51.17 -7.89 129.49
N GLN A 14 -51.24 -8.49 128.29
CA GLN A 14 -50.08 -9.12 127.62
C GLN A 14 -49.34 -8.18 126.66
N ASP A 15 -49.96 -7.10 126.21
CA ASP A 15 -49.32 -6.09 125.36
C ASP A 15 -48.54 -5.10 126.25
N GLY A 16 -47.26 -4.91 125.98
CA GLY A 16 -46.23 -4.48 126.96
C GLY A 16 -46.37 -3.09 127.59
N PHE A 17 -47.44 -2.35 127.29
CA PHE A 17 -47.78 -1.05 127.88
C PHE A 17 -49.10 -1.04 128.66
N ARG A 18 -49.91 -2.12 128.61
CA ARG A 18 -51.23 -2.20 129.27
C ARG A 18 -51.16 -2.81 130.66
N ILE A 19 -50.62 -2.02 131.58
CA ILE A 19 -50.65 -2.27 133.03
C ILE A 19 -51.96 -1.68 133.61
N PRO A 20 -52.56 -2.23 134.68
CA PRO A 20 -53.60 -1.54 135.45
C PRO A 20 -53.02 -0.32 136.20
N VAL A 21 -52.81 0.79 135.48
CA VAL A 21 -52.27 2.04 136.04
C VAL A 21 -53.38 2.85 136.71
N ALA A 22 -53.20 3.17 138.00
CA ALA A 22 -54.18 3.91 138.81
C ALA A 22 -54.12 5.45 138.64
N ASN A 23 -53.53 5.97 137.54
CA ASN A 23 -53.28 7.40 137.36
C ASN A 23 -53.54 7.87 135.91
N GLU A 24 -54.23 8.99 135.76
CA GLU A 24 -54.82 9.48 134.50
C GLU A 24 -53.80 9.88 133.43
N GLU A 25 -52.61 10.32 133.86
CA GLU A 25 -51.59 10.92 132.98
C GLU A 25 -50.93 9.89 132.05
N ASN A 26 -50.56 8.72 132.58
CA ASN A 26 -49.93 7.64 131.82
C ASN A 26 -50.84 7.09 130.71
N LYS A 27 -52.16 7.17 130.90
CA LYS A 27 -53.17 6.73 129.93
C LYS A 27 -53.14 7.57 128.64
N ARG A 28 -52.80 8.86 128.73
CA ARG A 28 -52.65 9.74 127.56
C ARG A 28 -51.39 9.43 126.75
N LEU A 29 -50.32 9.01 127.42
CA LEU A 29 -49.06 8.62 126.76
C LEU A 29 -49.23 7.34 125.92
N GLU A 30 -50.02 6.38 126.39
CA GLU A 30 -50.38 5.17 125.60
C GLU A 30 -51.09 5.56 124.29
N GLU A 31 -52.03 6.51 124.34
CA GLU A 31 -52.77 7.00 123.17
C GLU A 31 -51.89 7.72 122.15
N GLU A 32 -50.90 8.52 122.59
CA GLU A 32 -49.98 9.22 121.67
C GLU A 32 -49.02 8.24 120.96
N VAL A 33 -48.50 7.25 121.69
CA VAL A 33 -47.64 6.19 121.12
C VAL A 33 -48.41 5.41 120.05
N ALA A 34 -49.68 5.05 120.32
CA ALA A 34 -50.54 4.36 119.36
C ALA A 34 -50.81 5.18 118.08
N GLN A 35 -50.87 6.50 118.16
CA GLN A 35 -50.99 7.37 116.97
C GLN A 35 -49.71 7.39 116.13
N LYS A 36 -48.54 7.55 116.78
CA LYS A 36 -47.23 7.57 116.07
C LYS A 36 -46.92 6.24 115.39
N ALA A 37 -47.29 5.11 116.01
CA ALA A 37 -47.17 3.78 115.42
C ALA A 37 -47.95 3.65 114.08
N LYS A 38 -49.20 4.12 114.03
CA LYS A 38 -50.01 4.14 112.80
C LYS A 38 -49.38 5.00 111.69
N LEU A 39 -48.80 6.15 112.05
CA LEU A 39 -48.15 7.03 111.08
C LEU A 39 -46.92 6.37 110.43
N LYS A 40 -46.08 5.68 111.23
CA LYS A 40 -44.91 4.92 110.76
C LYS A 40 -45.29 3.90 109.67
N ILE A 41 -46.33 3.11 109.91
CA ILE A 41 -46.83 2.10 108.96
C ILE A 41 -47.24 2.75 107.61
N SER A 42 -47.91 3.92 107.67
CA SER A 42 -48.37 4.62 106.46
C SER A 42 -47.25 5.18 105.57
N LEU A 43 -46.05 5.39 106.14
CA LEU A 43 -44.88 5.88 105.41
C LEU A 43 -44.08 4.74 104.79
N ILE A 44 -43.99 3.58 105.45
CA ILE A 44 -43.34 2.38 104.93
C ILE A 44 -44.02 1.94 103.62
N ALA A 45 -45.34 1.80 103.62
CA ALA A 45 -46.11 1.42 102.42
C ALA A 45 -45.97 2.38 101.23
N LYS A 46 -45.67 3.67 101.48
CA LYS A 46 -45.36 4.65 100.43
C LYS A 46 -43.94 4.49 99.88
N LEU A 47 -42.97 4.13 100.72
CA LEU A 47 -41.60 3.87 100.31
C LEU A 47 -41.54 2.64 99.39
N GLU A 48 -42.17 1.54 99.79
CA GLU A 48 -42.22 0.26 99.06
C GLU A 48 -42.76 0.44 97.63
N ASN A 49 -43.87 1.18 97.49
CA ASN A 49 -44.47 1.48 96.18
C ASN A 49 -43.53 2.28 95.26
N LEU A 50 -42.81 3.26 95.81
CA LEU A 50 -41.82 4.05 95.05
C LEU A 50 -40.59 3.23 94.67
N GLU A 51 -40.14 2.32 95.54
CA GLU A 51 -39.05 1.37 95.26
C GLU A 51 -39.44 0.38 94.15
N GLU A 52 -40.66 -0.15 94.17
CA GLU A 52 -41.18 -1.03 93.13
C GLU A 52 -41.34 -0.29 91.79
N ARG A 53 -41.86 0.94 91.79
CA ARG A 53 -41.90 1.77 90.58
C ARG A 53 -40.50 2.05 90.03
N ARG A 54 -39.51 2.32 90.89
CA ARG A 54 -38.09 2.49 90.52
C ARG A 54 -37.54 1.20 89.89
N LYS A 55 -37.84 0.03 90.46
CA LYS A 55 -37.46 -1.30 89.96
C LYS A 55 -38.04 -1.57 88.57
N MET A 56 -39.32 -1.27 88.35
CA MET A 56 -40.00 -1.40 87.06
C MET A 56 -39.40 -0.47 85.99
N MET A 57 -39.14 0.81 86.32
CA MET A 57 -38.46 1.72 85.40
C MET A 57 -37.04 1.26 85.05
N LYS A 58 -36.28 0.73 86.03
CA LYS A 58 -34.94 0.17 85.78
C LYS A 58 -34.98 -1.03 84.83
N LYS A 59 -35.99 -1.90 84.95
CA LYS A 59 -36.21 -3.01 84.01
C LYS A 59 -36.50 -2.48 82.60
N HIS A 60 -37.44 -1.54 82.47
CA HIS A 60 -37.82 -0.99 81.17
C HIS A 60 -36.65 -0.30 80.44
N VAL A 61 -35.76 0.40 81.17
CA VAL A 61 -34.53 0.96 80.59
C VAL A 61 -33.61 -0.16 80.08
N GLY A 62 -33.47 -1.27 80.80
CA GLY A 62 -32.75 -2.46 80.31
C GLY A 62 -33.37 -3.06 79.05
N ASP A 63 -34.69 -3.22 79.01
CA ASP A 63 -35.42 -3.70 77.83
C ASP A 63 -35.21 -2.78 76.61
N LEU A 64 -35.13 -1.46 76.83
CA LEU A 64 -34.83 -0.47 75.79
C LEU A 64 -33.36 -0.52 75.34
N THR A 65 -32.39 -0.73 76.25
CA THR A 65 -30.98 -0.91 75.89
C THR A 65 -30.79 -2.15 75.02
N VAL A 66 -31.39 -3.28 75.38
CA VAL A 66 -31.35 -4.52 74.58
C VAL A 66 -31.96 -4.32 73.20
N ARG A 67 -33.08 -3.58 73.09
CA ARG A 67 -33.68 -3.21 71.79
C ARG A 67 -32.78 -2.28 70.97
N HIS A 68 -32.09 -1.33 71.61
CA HIS A 68 -31.15 -0.44 70.92
C HIS A 68 -29.94 -1.22 70.37
N GLU A 69 -29.34 -2.10 71.17
CA GLU A 69 -28.25 -2.99 70.72
C GLU A 69 -28.69 -3.94 69.60
N PHE A 70 -29.92 -4.47 69.67
CA PHE A 70 -30.50 -5.30 68.61
C PHE A 70 -30.68 -4.52 67.31
N ASN A 71 -31.27 -3.32 67.38
CA ASN A 71 -31.45 -2.45 66.21
C ASN A 71 -30.10 -1.99 65.63
N GLN A 72 -29.08 -1.75 66.48
CA GLN A 72 -27.74 -1.39 66.04
C GLN A 72 -27.05 -2.55 65.31
N LYS A 73 -27.24 -3.80 65.78
CA LYS A 73 -26.80 -5.01 65.06
C LYS A 73 -27.52 -5.18 63.72
N LEU A 74 -28.84 -4.97 63.69
CA LEU A 74 -29.64 -5.04 62.47
C LEU A 74 -29.24 -3.97 61.43
N LEU A 75 -28.92 -2.74 61.88
CA LEU A 75 -28.39 -1.70 61.00
C LEU A 75 -26.99 -2.02 60.47
N ALA A 76 -26.12 -2.64 61.29
CA ALA A 76 -24.82 -3.12 60.82
C ALA A 76 -24.97 -4.22 59.77
N GLU A 77 -25.86 -5.18 59.98
CA GLU A 77 -26.15 -6.27 59.03
C GLU A 77 -26.76 -5.77 57.72
N HIS A 78 -27.62 -4.74 57.77
CA HIS A 78 -28.10 -4.08 56.55
C HIS A 78 -27.02 -3.25 55.85
N SER A 79 -26.04 -2.67 56.57
CA SER A 79 -24.88 -2.01 55.96
C SER A 79 -24.00 -3.02 55.22
N THR A 80 -23.67 -4.15 55.84
CA THR A 80 -22.87 -5.20 55.19
C THR A 80 -23.64 -5.84 54.02
N GLN A 81 -24.96 -6.03 54.14
CA GLN A 81 -25.80 -6.45 53.01
C GLN A 81 -25.72 -5.46 51.84
N LEU A 82 -25.88 -4.15 52.11
CA LEU A 82 -25.88 -3.12 51.07
C LEU A 82 -24.48 -2.92 50.45
N GLU A 83 -23.41 -3.15 51.20
CA GLU A 83 -22.03 -3.26 50.69
C GLU A 83 -21.86 -4.49 49.79
N MET A 84 -22.40 -5.65 50.17
CA MET A 84 -22.40 -6.87 49.34
C MET A 84 -23.22 -6.68 48.05
N GLU A 85 -24.38 -6.03 48.10
CA GLU A 85 -25.19 -5.74 46.92
C GLU A 85 -24.49 -4.76 45.96
N ASN A 86 -23.84 -3.71 46.49
CA ASN A 86 -22.99 -2.82 45.69
C ASN A 86 -21.79 -3.56 45.07
N HIS A 87 -21.22 -4.52 45.80
CA HIS A 87 -20.14 -5.37 45.30
C HIS A 87 -20.63 -6.30 44.17
N PHE A 88 -21.79 -6.94 44.33
CA PHE A 88 -22.41 -7.76 43.27
C PHE A 88 -22.81 -6.93 42.05
N TYR A 89 -23.28 -5.70 42.23
CA TYR A 89 -23.57 -4.79 41.11
C TYR A 89 -22.29 -4.45 40.30
N ARG A 90 -21.19 -4.14 40.99
CA ARG A 90 -19.87 -3.91 40.35
C ARG A 90 -19.34 -5.17 39.66
N LEU A 91 -19.49 -6.34 40.29
CA LEU A 91 -19.14 -7.61 39.67
C LEU A 91 -19.97 -7.84 38.39
N SER A 92 -21.29 -7.59 38.44
CA SER A 92 -22.18 -7.72 37.28
C SER A 92 -21.76 -6.80 36.14
N GLY A 93 -21.43 -5.53 36.41
CA GLY A 93 -20.93 -4.60 35.39
C GLY A 93 -19.55 -5.00 34.82
N ASN A 94 -18.68 -5.62 35.64
CA ASN A 94 -17.41 -6.18 35.18
C ASN A 94 -17.62 -7.43 34.30
N VAL A 95 -18.57 -8.30 34.65
CA VAL A 95 -18.95 -9.48 33.86
C VAL A 95 -19.62 -9.07 32.56
N GLU A 96 -20.55 -8.12 32.58
CA GLU A 96 -21.15 -7.50 31.40
C GLU A 96 -20.07 -6.90 30.49
N SER A 97 -19.10 -6.17 31.05
CA SER A 97 -17.95 -5.63 30.30
C SER A 97 -17.06 -6.73 29.71
N SER A 98 -16.84 -7.86 30.42
CA SER A 98 -16.09 -9.02 29.91
C SER A 98 -16.86 -9.70 28.77
N LEU A 99 -18.17 -9.93 28.94
CA LEU A 99 -19.04 -10.52 27.92
C LEU A 99 -19.15 -9.62 26.68
N CYS A 100 -19.18 -8.29 26.85
CA CYS A 100 -19.10 -7.35 25.73
C CYS A 100 -17.72 -7.33 25.06
N GLN A 101 -16.62 -7.62 25.78
CA GLN A 101 -15.31 -7.80 25.16
C GLN A 101 -15.23 -9.14 24.43
N GLU A 102 -15.71 -10.23 25.02
CA GLU A 102 -15.76 -11.57 24.43
C GLU A 102 -16.65 -11.58 23.19
N ALA A 103 -17.82 -10.92 23.21
CA ALA A 103 -18.65 -10.71 22.03
C ALA A 103 -17.92 -9.93 20.92
N ARG A 104 -17.12 -8.91 21.26
CA ARG A 104 -16.28 -8.18 20.29
C ARG A 104 -15.07 -8.97 19.79
N GLU A 105 -14.55 -9.90 20.58
CA GLU A 105 -13.48 -10.82 20.16
C GLU A 105 -14.08 -11.93 19.25
N PHE A 106 -15.29 -12.43 19.54
CA PHE A 106 -16.07 -13.32 18.64
C PHE A 106 -16.56 -12.65 17.35
N ASP A 107 -17.03 -11.39 17.39
CA ASP A 107 -17.38 -10.63 16.17
C ASP A 107 -16.16 -10.50 15.25
N LYS A 108 -14.97 -10.30 15.83
CA LYS A 108 -13.70 -10.28 15.06
C LYS A 108 -13.37 -11.64 14.46
N GLU A 109 -13.44 -12.71 15.25
CA GLU A 109 -13.22 -14.09 14.75
C GLU A 109 -14.23 -14.47 13.65
N TRP A 110 -15.50 -14.06 13.79
CA TRP A 110 -16.52 -14.18 12.74
C TRP A 110 -16.11 -13.35 11.51
N THR A 111 -15.74 -12.07 11.63
CA THR A 111 -15.29 -11.30 10.44
C THR A 111 -14.05 -11.89 9.74
N ASP A 112 -13.06 -12.43 10.47
CA ASP A 112 -11.93 -13.17 9.87
C ASP A 112 -12.40 -14.42 9.12
N VAL A 113 -13.24 -15.24 9.76
CA VAL A 113 -13.83 -16.43 9.16
C VAL A 113 -14.67 -16.06 7.93
N ASN A 114 -15.41 -14.95 7.95
CA ASN A 114 -16.19 -14.49 6.81
C ASN A 114 -15.29 -14.05 5.65
N CYS A 115 -14.25 -13.24 5.92
CA CYS A 115 -13.25 -12.85 4.92
C CYS A 115 -12.54 -14.07 4.31
N ARG A 116 -12.27 -15.10 5.12
CA ARG A 116 -11.68 -16.37 4.65
C ARG A 116 -12.66 -17.21 3.86
N VAL A 117 -13.94 -17.29 4.25
CA VAL A 117 -14.99 -17.94 3.47
C VAL A 117 -15.17 -17.25 2.13
N SER A 118 -15.33 -15.93 2.08
CA SER A 118 -15.44 -15.19 0.82
C SER A 118 -14.16 -15.25 -0.03
N SER A 119 -12.98 -15.37 0.58
CA SER A 119 -11.73 -15.67 -0.15
C SER A 119 -11.80 -17.06 -0.81
N VAL A 120 -12.24 -18.09 -0.08
CA VAL A 120 -12.41 -19.45 -0.63
C VAL A 120 -13.54 -19.51 -1.68
N GLU A 121 -14.64 -18.78 -1.50
CA GLU A 121 -15.73 -18.68 -2.49
C GLU A 121 -15.28 -17.97 -3.76
N THR A 122 -14.52 -16.87 -3.65
CA THR A 122 -13.95 -16.18 -4.83
C THR A 122 -12.84 -16.98 -5.50
N GLU A 123 -12.10 -17.83 -4.77
CA GLU A 123 -11.20 -18.81 -5.35
C GLU A 123 -11.94 -19.95 -6.04
N LEU A 124 -13.01 -20.49 -5.46
CA LEU A 124 -13.86 -21.51 -6.09
C LEU A 124 -14.52 -20.98 -7.36
N LEU A 125 -15.05 -19.76 -7.34
CA LEU A 125 -15.55 -19.07 -8.54
C LEU A 125 -14.45 -18.90 -9.60
N ARG A 126 -13.24 -18.48 -9.19
CA ARG A 126 -12.08 -18.35 -10.09
C ARG A 126 -11.66 -19.69 -10.71
N MET A 127 -11.70 -20.79 -9.96
CA MET A 127 -11.40 -22.13 -10.47
C MET A 127 -12.55 -22.69 -11.33
N MET A 128 -13.80 -22.39 -11.00
CA MET A 128 -14.97 -22.76 -11.79
C MET A 128 -15.01 -22.03 -13.14
N ASN A 129 -14.67 -20.73 -13.15
CA ASN A 129 -14.50 -19.95 -14.38
C ASN A 129 -13.38 -20.55 -15.24
N LYS A 130 -12.18 -20.78 -14.68
CA LYS A 130 -11.07 -21.48 -15.37
C LYS A 130 -11.46 -22.85 -15.92
N LEU A 131 -12.26 -23.63 -15.20
CA LEU A 131 -12.77 -24.91 -15.68
C LEU A 131 -13.74 -24.73 -16.86
N SER A 132 -14.54 -23.67 -16.85
CA SER A 132 -15.44 -23.31 -17.96
C SER A 132 -14.68 -22.77 -19.18
N GLU A 133 -13.61 -21.99 -18.97
CA GLU A 133 -12.68 -21.52 -19.99
C GLU A 133 -11.97 -22.71 -20.64
N ALA A 134 -11.35 -23.59 -19.84
CA ALA A 134 -10.70 -24.80 -20.31
C ALA A 134 -11.65 -25.73 -21.08
N LYS A 135 -12.92 -25.83 -20.64
CA LYS A 135 -13.94 -26.59 -21.38
C LYS A 135 -14.28 -25.94 -22.73
N ARG A 136 -14.35 -24.60 -22.80
CA ARG A 136 -14.55 -23.86 -24.06
C ARG A 136 -13.35 -23.98 -25.00
N THR A 137 -12.12 -23.95 -24.49
CA THR A 137 -10.93 -24.14 -25.33
C THR A 137 -10.86 -25.56 -25.86
N ILE A 138 -11.08 -26.59 -25.02
CA ILE A 138 -11.15 -27.99 -25.48
C ILE A 138 -12.21 -28.16 -26.58
N GLN A 139 -13.41 -27.61 -26.40
CA GLN A 139 -14.47 -27.70 -27.40
C GLN A 139 -14.12 -26.92 -28.69
N PHE A 140 -13.45 -25.77 -28.59
CA PHE A 140 -12.95 -25.01 -29.75
C PHE A 140 -11.82 -25.76 -30.47
N ASP A 141 -10.95 -26.46 -29.75
CA ASP A 141 -9.85 -27.26 -30.28
C ASP A 141 -10.40 -28.51 -30.99
N GLU A 142 -11.41 -29.19 -30.44
CA GLU A 142 -12.16 -30.27 -31.10
C GLU A 142 -12.83 -29.79 -32.41
N ASP A 143 -13.56 -28.67 -32.35
CA ASP A 143 -14.20 -28.04 -33.52
C ASP A 143 -13.18 -27.53 -34.55
N SER A 144 -11.97 -27.19 -34.13
CA SER A 144 -10.88 -26.76 -35.01
C SER A 144 -10.18 -27.94 -35.65
N LEU A 145 -9.92 -29.02 -34.91
CA LEU A 145 -9.37 -30.27 -35.41
C LEU A 145 -10.27 -30.87 -36.49
N ARG A 146 -11.59 -30.94 -36.26
CA ARG A 146 -12.55 -31.40 -37.30
C ARG A 146 -12.46 -30.57 -38.58
N LYS A 147 -12.36 -29.25 -38.48
CA LYS A 147 -12.19 -28.34 -39.66
C LYS A 147 -10.82 -28.49 -40.33
N TRP A 148 -9.80 -28.97 -39.61
CA TRP A 148 -8.51 -29.34 -40.20
C TRP A 148 -8.56 -30.69 -40.89
N GLU A 149 -9.26 -31.68 -40.32
CA GLU A 149 -9.52 -32.99 -40.95
C GLU A 149 -10.32 -32.85 -42.25
N GLU A 150 -11.42 -32.09 -42.23
CA GLU A 150 -12.21 -31.75 -43.42
C GLU A 150 -11.36 -31.10 -44.53
N LYS A 151 -10.49 -30.14 -44.16
CA LYS A 151 -9.57 -29.48 -45.09
C LYS A 151 -8.39 -30.35 -45.54
N LEU A 152 -8.04 -31.38 -44.78
CA LEU A 152 -7.03 -32.35 -45.17
C LEU A 152 -7.63 -33.30 -46.22
N ALA A 153 -8.81 -33.86 -45.95
CA ALA A 153 -9.55 -34.71 -46.88
C ALA A 153 -9.81 -33.99 -48.22
N GLN A 154 -10.29 -32.74 -48.19
CA GLN A 154 -10.49 -31.95 -49.41
C GLN A 154 -9.19 -31.75 -50.21
N LYS A 155 -8.05 -31.57 -49.54
CA LYS A 155 -6.73 -31.49 -50.21
C LYS A 155 -6.26 -32.82 -50.75
N GLU A 156 -6.62 -33.94 -50.13
CA GLU A 156 -6.33 -35.28 -50.66
C GLU A 156 -7.17 -35.58 -51.91
N GLU A 157 -8.42 -35.11 -51.97
CA GLU A 157 -9.25 -35.13 -53.18
C GLU A 157 -8.67 -34.23 -54.30
N ASP A 158 -8.30 -32.97 -53.99
CA ASP A 158 -7.64 -32.05 -54.93
C ASP A 158 -6.33 -32.64 -55.48
N ASN A 159 -5.50 -33.26 -54.62
CA ASN A 159 -4.25 -33.90 -55.04
C ASN A 159 -4.49 -35.11 -55.95
N GLN A 160 -5.52 -35.93 -55.69
CA GLN A 160 -5.90 -37.04 -56.56
C GLN A 160 -6.40 -36.54 -57.93
N LEU A 161 -7.14 -35.44 -57.95
CA LEU A 161 -7.58 -34.78 -59.19
C LEU A 161 -6.38 -34.23 -60.00
N ILE A 162 -5.43 -33.57 -59.33
CA ILE A 162 -4.18 -33.11 -59.95
C ILE A 162 -3.37 -34.28 -60.51
N GLU A 163 -3.23 -35.39 -59.78
CA GLU A 163 -2.52 -36.59 -60.26
C GLU A 163 -3.22 -37.21 -61.49
N SER A 164 -4.56 -37.16 -61.54
CA SER A 164 -5.35 -37.56 -62.71
C SER A 164 -5.09 -36.68 -63.93
N TYR A 165 -5.04 -35.35 -63.76
CA TYR A 165 -4.68 -34.44 -64.84
C TYR A 165 -3.23 -34.63 -65.30
N MET A 166 -2.27 -34.79 -64.37
CA MET A 166 -0.87 -35.09 -64.73
C MET A 166 -0.71 -36.37 -65.54
N LYS A 167 -1.52 -37.41 -65.26
CA LYS A 167 -1.55 -38.65 -66.07
C LYS A 167 -2.10 -38.40 -67.47
N GLN A 168 -3.14 -37.59 -67.61
CA GLN A 168 -3.72 -37.20 -68.90
C GLN A 168 -2.76 -36.33 -69.74
N ASP A 169 -2.11 -35.34 -69.14
CA ASP A 169 -1.11 -34.49 -69.80
C ASP A 169 0.14 -35.28 -70.20
N ALA A 170 0.61 -36.21 -69.36
CA ALA A 170 1.72 -37.10 -69.71
C ALA A 170 1.38 -38.04 -70.89
N GLN A 171 0.13 -38.46 -71.02
CA GLN A 171 -0.35 -39.17 -72.21
C GLN A 171 -0.40 -38.23 -73.43
N LYS A 172 -0.95 -37.02 -73.28
CA LYS A 172 -1.05 -36.02 -74.35
C LYS A 172 0.32 -35.61 -74.91
N TYR A 173 1.28 -35.41 -74.03
CA TYR A 173 2.67 -35.15 -74.37
C TYR A 173 3.28 -36.29 -75.21
N LYS A 174 3.08 -37.56 -74.82
CA LYS A 174 3.55 -38.72 -75.59
C LYS A 174 2.92 -38.78 -76.99
N GLU A 175 1.62 -38.51 -77.13
CA GLU A 175 0.95 -38.44 -78.43
C GLU A 175 1.52 -37.33 -79.33
N LEU A 176 1.77 -36.14 -78.76
CA LEU A 176 2.32 -34.99 -79.49
C LEU A 176 3.78 -35.20 -79.89
N GLU A 177 4.59 -35.79 -79.01
CA GLU A 177 5.99 -36.12 -79.29
C GLU A 177 6.11 -37.17 -80.40
N GLN A 178 5.27 -38.22 -80.39
CA GLN A 178 5.22 -39.20 -81.49
C GLN A 178 4.81 -38.55 -82.82
N LYS A 179 3.90 -37.57 -82.82
CA LYS A 179 3.56 -36.79 -84.03
C LYS A 179 4.72 -35.92 -84.50
N ARG A 180 5.42 -35.24 -83.58
CA ARG A 180 6.62 -34.43 -83.87
C ARG A 180 7.71 -35.27 -84.53
N GLN A 181 7.97 -36.47 -84.00
CA GLN A 181 8.98 -37.39 -84.55
C GLN A 181 8.62 -37.86 -85.98
N LYS A 182 7.35 -38.17 -86.26
CA LYS A 182 6.87 -38.52 -87.61
C LYS A 182 7.05 -37.37 -88.60
N PHE A 183 6.53 -36.18 -88.28
CA PHE A 183 6.65 -35.01 -89.17
C PHE A 183 8.11 -34.60 -89.40
N ASN A 184 9.00 -34.78 -88.42
CA ASN A 184 10.43 -34.51 -88.60
C ASN A 184 11.11 -35.52 -89.54
N ALA A 185 10.70 -36.79 -89.53
CA ALA A 185 11.17 -37.78 -90.49
C ALA A 185 10.64 -37.51 -91.91
N GLU A 186 9.38 -37.11 -92.05
CA GLU A 186 8.77 -36.70 -93.32
C GLU A 186 9.44 -35.44 -93.90
N LEU A 187 9.73 -34.43 -93.07
CA LEU A 187 10.49 -33.25 -93.50
C LEU A 187 11.89 -33.58 -94.02
N GLU A 188 12.57 -34.57 -93.43
CA GLU A 188 13.92 -34.95 -93.84
C GLU A 188 13.94 -35.74 -95.16
N THR A 189 12.92 -36.58 -95.42
CA THR A 189 12.79 -37.23 -96.75
C THR A 189 12.43 -36.21 -97.84
N TYR A 190 11.59 -35.21 -97.56
CA TYR A 190 11.34 -34.11 -98.49
C TYR A 190 12.60 -33.28 -98.78
N ARG A 191 13.44 -33.00 -97.77
CA ARG A 191 14.74 -32.31 -97.98
C ARG A 191 15.66 -33.10 -98.91
N GLN A 192 15.81 -34.40 -98.67
CA GLN A 192 16.66 -35.28 -99.50
C GLN A 192 16.16 -35.34 -100.95
N ALA A 193 14.84 -35.37 -101.15
CA ALA A 193 14.25 -35.30 -102.50
C ALA A 193 14.55 -33.95 -103.19
N ILE A 194 14.40 -32.82 -102.48
CA ILE A 194 14.68 -31.48 -103.03
C ILE A 194 16.15 -31.36 -103.43
N VAL A 195 17.09 -31.73 -102.55
CA VAL A 195 18.54 -31.68 -102.84
C VAL A 195 18.85 -32.45 -104.12
N LYS A 196 18.39 -33.71 -104.22
CA LYS A 196 18.60 -34.53 -105.42
C LYS A 196 18.07 -33.87 -106.70
N THR A 197 16.87 -33.26 -106.66
CA THR A 197 16.33 -32.56 -107.85
C THR A 197 17.07 -31.27 -108.20
N VAL A 198 17.74 -30.63 -107.24
CA VAL A 198 18.59 -29.46 -107.49
C VAL A 198 19.93 -29.89 -108.11
N ASP A 199 20.53 -30.98 -107.63
CA ASP A 199 21.76 -31.54 -108.18
C ASP A 199 21.54 -31.99 -109.65
N GLU A 200 20.46 -32.72 -109.92
CA GLU A 200 20.05 -33.13 -111.28
C GLU A 200 19.83 -31.93 -112.22
N ALA A 201 19.31 -30.80 -111.71
CA ALA A 201 19.13 -29.58 -112.49
C ALA A 201 20.48 -28.87 -112.80
N GLN A 202 21.41 -28.85 -111.85
CA GLN A 202 22.74 -28.26 -112.05
C GLN A 202 23.58 -29.05 -113.06
N GLU A 203 23.52 -30.39 -113.05
CA GLU A 203 24.19 -31.20 -114.08
C GLU A 203 23.67 -30.86 -115.50
N MET A 204 22.35 -30.69 -115.65
CA MET A 204 21.73 -30.30 -116.92
C MET A 204 22.12 -28.89 -117.36
N GLU A 205 22.23 -27.93 -116.44
CA GLU A 205 22.72 -26.57 -116.74
C GLU A 205 24.18 -26.59 -117.24
N ILE A 206 25.05 -27.35 -116.58
CA ILE A 206 26.46 -27.52 -117.00
C ILE A 206 26.58 -28.13 -118.40
N VAL A 207 25.69 -29.05 -118.77
CA VAL A 207 25.63 -29.63 -120.13
C VAL A 207 25.15 -28.60 -121.15
N LEU A 208 24.11 -27.81 -120.85
CA LEU A 208 23.61 -26.74 -121.72
C LEU A 208 24.66 -25.64 -121.95
N ASP A 209 25.41 -25.26 -120.93
CA ASP A 209 26.45 -24.23 -121.03
C ASP A 209 27.66 -24.72 -121.85
N ARG A 210 28.00 -26.02 -121.76
CA ARG A 210 29.00 -26.66 -122.64
C ARG A 210 28.56 -26.70 -124.10
N THR A 211 27.31 -27.09 -124.40
CA THR A 211 26.83 -27.14 -125.79
C THR A 211 26.69 -25.75 -126.41
N THR A 212 26.29 -24.75 -125.60
CA THR A 212 26.24 -23.33 -126.01
C THR A 212 27.61 -22.82 -126.45
N LYS A 213 28.68 -23.17 -125.73
CA LYS A 213 30.07 -22.79 -126.08
C LYS A 213 30.52 -23.39 -127.42
N LEU A 214 30.30 -24.68 -127.63
CA LEU A 214 30.61 -25.36 -128.89
C LEU A 214 29.83 -24.76 -130.08
N TYR A 215 28.56 -24.39 -129.87
CA TYR A 215 27.74 -23.75 -130.92
C TYR A 215 28.23 -22.34 -131.28
N ALA A 216 28.73 -21.58 -130.29
CA ALA A 216 29.33 -20.27 -130.52
C ALA A 216 30.65 -20.35 -131.33
N GLU A 217 31.46 -21.39 -131.12
CA GLU A 217 32.67 -21.66 -131.89
C GLU A 217 32.35 -22.00 -133.35
N ALA A 218 31.42 -22.91 -133.61
CA ALA A 218 30.97 -23.23 -134.97
C ALA A 218 30.39 -22.01 -135.71
N LEU A 219 29.67 -21.12 -135.01
CA LEU A 219 29.20 -19.84 -135.57
C LEU A 219 30.31 -18.84 -135.86
N LYS A 220 31.46 -18.92 -135.19
CA LYS A 220 32.65 -18.07 -135.42
C LYS A 220 33.38 -18.51 -136.68
N GLU A 221 33.62 -19.82 -136.83
CA GLU A 221 34.24 -20.42 -138.02
C GLU A 221 33.43 -20.13 -139.29
N ARG A 222 32.10 -20.32 -139.22
CA ARG A 222 31.18 -19.99 -140.32
C ARG A 222 31.30 -18.53 -140.78
N ARG A 223 31.48 -17.57 -139.87
CA ARG A 223 31.68 -16.15 -140.24
C ARG A 223 33.03 -15.91 -140.90
N GLN A 224 34.10 -16.60 -140.47
CA GLN A 224 35.41 -16.48 -141.12
C GLN A 224 35.38 -16.98 -142.57
N MET A 225 34.73 -18.13 -142.82
CA MET A 225 34.51 -18.66 -144.17
C MET A 225 33.73 -17.68 -145.07
N ILE A 226 32.63 -17.09 -144.56
CA ILE A 226 31.84 -16.10 -145.31
C ILE A 226 32.66 -14.83 -145.63
N ASN A 227 33.52 -14.37 -144.72
CA ASN A 227 34.38 -13.22 -144.97
C ASN A 227 35.44 -13.49 -146.05
N GLN A 228 36.07 -14.67 -146.04
CA GLN A 228 37.03 -15.07 -147.08
C GLN A 228 36.37 -15.14 -148.47
N TRP A 229 35.15 -15.69 -148.54
CA TRP A 229 34.35 -15.74 -149.76
C TRP A 229 34.00 -14.32 -150.26
N THR A 230 33.52 -13.44 -149.38
CA THR A 230 33.19 -12.05 -149.73
C THR A 230 34.41 -11.27 -150.23
N GLN A 231 35.60 -11.45 -149.62
CA GLN A 231 36.84 -10.86 -150.12
C GLN A 231 37.18 -11.32 -151.55
N SER A 232 36.96 -12.60 -151.84
CA SER A 232 37.21 -13.19 -153.16
C SER A 232 36.27 -12.63 -154.24
N VAL A 233 34.99 -12.41 -153.90
CA VAL A 233 34.01 -11.79 -154.79
C VAL A 233 34.34 -10.32 -155.11
N ASN A 234 34.89 -9.58 -154.13
CA ASN A 234 35.27 -8.18 -154.35
C ASN A 234 36.45 -8.02 -155.33
N VAL A 235 37.44 -8.93 -155.30
CA VAL A 235 38.57 -8.93 -156.25
C VAL A 235 38.11 -9.18 -157.69
N LEU A 236 37.09 -10.02 -157.89
CA LEU A 236 36.48 -10.25 -159.21
C LEU A 236 35.78 -8.98 -159.73
N ARG A 237 34.94 -8.35 -158.89
CA ARG A 237 34.25 -7.09 -159.25
C ARG A 237 35.21 -5.96 -159.60
N GLN A 238 36.39 -5.90 -158.97
CA GLN A 238 37.39 -4.90 -159.29
C GLN A 238 37.95 -5.09 -160.72
N ARG A 239 38.29 -6.33 -161.10
CA ARG A 239 38.75 -6.65 -162.47
C ARG A 239 37.74 -6.29 -163.55
N ASP A 240 36.45 -6.56 -163.34
CA ASP A 240 35.40 -6.22 -164.31
C ASP A 240 35.30 -4.70 -164.54
N ASN A 241 35.52 -3.91 -163.48
CA ASN A 241 35.55 -2.45 -163.52
C ASN A 241 36.77 -1.93 -164.29
N ASP A 242 37.95 -2.53 -164.07
CA ASP A 242 39.18 -2.17 -164.78
C ASP A 242 39.05 -2.41 -166.29
N ILE A 243 38.43 -3.53 -166.70
CA ILE A 243 38.13 -3.85 -168.11
C ILE A 243 37.18 -2.80 -168.73
N GLN A 244 36.15 -2.37 -167.99
CA GLN A 244 35.21 -1.33 -168.44
C GLN A 244 35.88 0.04 -168.61
N ASN A 245 36.91 0.36 -167.81
CA ASN A 245 37.66 1.62 -167.95
C ASN A 245 38.56 1.59 -169.20
N CYS A 246 39.31 0.50 -169.42
CA CYS A 246 40.14 0.34 -170.63
C CYS A 246 39.35 0.45 -171.95
N LEU A 247 38.08 0.01 -171.96
CA LEU A 247 37.21 0.16 -173.14
C LEU A 247 36.84 1.64 -173.41
N LYS A 248 36.57 2.42 -172.37
CA LYS A 248 36.27 3.86 -172.50
C LYS A 248 37.48 4.67 -172.96
N GLU A 249 38.69 4.32 -172.48
CA GLU A 249 39.93 4.96 -172.94
C GLU A 249 40.19 4.73 -174.44
N LEU A 250 39.84 3.55 -174.97
CA LEU A 250 39.93 3.27 -176.41
C LEU A 250 38.93 4.06 -177.25
N GLU A 251 37.76 4.43 -176.71
CA GLU A 251 36.81 5.31 -177.40
C GLU A 251 37.26 6.78 -177.37
N THR A 252 37.69 7.31 -176.22
CA THR A 252 38.18 8.70 -176.13
C THR A 252 39.41 8.93 -177.01
N LEU A 253 40.34 7.97 -177.11
CA LEU A 253 41.49 8.05 -178.02
C LEU A 253 41.07 8.09 -179.51
N ARG A 254 39.93 7.48 -179.89
CA ARG A 254 39.37 7.57 -181.25
C ARG A 254 38.64 8.89 -181.52
N GLU A 255 38.10 9.54 -180.50
CA GLU A 255 37.59 10.92 -180.55
C GLU A 255 38.77 11.90 -180.77
N ILE A 256 39.77 11.84 -179.88
CA ILE A 256 40.96 12.71 -179.88
C ILE A 256 41.73 12.60 -181.20
N SER A 257 41.83 11.40 -181.81
CA SER A 257 42.51 11.22 -183.10
C SER A 257 41.80 11.93 -184.26
N ARG A 258 40.46 12.00 -184.26
CA ARG A 258 39.69 12.78 -185.25
C ARG A 258 39.85 14.28 -185.03
N GLU A 259 39.73 14.73 -183.77
CA GLU A 259 39.88 16.13 -183.39
C GLU A 259 41.29 16.68 -183.69
N LYS A 260 42.34 15.95 -183.29
CA LYS A 260 43.74 16.31 -183.58
C LYS A 260 44.03 16.43 -185.07
N LYS A 261 43.37 15.63 -185.93
CA LYS A 261 43.54 15.74 -187.38
C LYS A 261 42.89 17.01 -187.96
N SER A 262 41.79 17.49 -187.38
CA SER A 262 41.21 18.80 -187.73
C SER A 262 42.14 19.94 -187.28
N ASN A 263 42.56 19.90 -186.01
CA ASN A 263 43.35 20.97 -185.40
C ASN A 263 44.74 21.12 -186.03
N LEU A 264 45.30 20.07 -186.67
CA LEU A 264 46.59 20.16 -187.37
C LEU A 264 46.49 21.01 -188.64
N VAL A 265 45.37 20.94 -189.37
CA VAL A 265 45.12 21.75 -190.59
C VAL A 265 44.93 23.23 -190.25
N GLU A 266 44.34 23.53 -189.09
CA GLU A 266 44.25 24.92 -188.59
C GLU A 266 45.56 25.41 -187.98
N ALA A 267 46.31 24.54 -187.30
CA ALA A 267 47.60 24.87 -186.70
C ALA A 267 48.70 25.16 -187.74
N GLU A 268 48.75 24.46 -188.88
CA GLU A 268 49.65 24.83 -190.00
C GLU A 268 49.35 26.23 -190.53
N LYS A 269 48.09 26.67 -190.50
CA LYS A 269 47.71 28.02 -190.90
C LYS A 269 48.16 29.06 -189.87
N PHE A 270 47.85 28.83 -188.59
CA PHE A 270 48.18 29.74 -187.48
C PHE A 270 49.69 29.84 -187.17
N LEU A 271 50.46 28.77 -187.38
CA LEU A 271 51.90 28.76 -187.14
C LEU A 271 52.66 29.68 -188.10
N ASN A 272 52.20 29.82 -189.34
CA ASN A 272 52.79 30.76 -190.31
C ASN A 272 52.62 32.22 -189.85
N ASP A 273 51.49 32.55 -189.22
CA ASP A 273 51.23 33.89 -188.67
C ASP A 273 52.06 34.13 -187.38
N GLN A 274 52.05 33.18 -186.44
CA GLN A 274 52.68 33.36 -185.11
C GLN A 274 54.22 33.35 -185.08
N ILE A 275 54.87 32.91 -186.17
CA ILE A 275 56.32 33.06 -186.34
C ILE A 275 56.73 34.53 -186.55
N ALA A 276 55.83 35.39 -187.04
CA ALA A 276 56.08 36.83 -187.16
C ALA A 276 56.11 37.52 -185.78
N ASP A 277 55.08 37.29 -184.96
CA ASP A 277 54.87 38.01 -183.69
C ASP A 277 55.89 37.65 -182.61
N ASN A 278 56.22 36.36 -182.44
CA ASN A 278 57.00 35.89 -181.28
C ASN A 278 58.44 36.42 -181.24
N LYS A 279 58.95 36.94 -182.37
CA LYS A 279 60.26 37.58 -182.44
C LYS A 279 60.32 38.93 -181.69
N GLN A 280 59.17 39.53 -181.37
CA GLN A 280 59.08 40.88 -180.81
C GLN A 280 58.85 40.91 -179.28
N LEU A 281 58.52 39.79 -178.64
CA LEU A 281 58.14 39.73 -177.21
C LEU A 281 59.24 39.27 -176.24
N GLN A 282 60.25 38.52 -176.68
CA GLN A 282 61.23 37.91 -175.78
C GLN A 282 62.15 38.92 -175.06
N ASP A 283 62.37 40.11 -175.60
CA ASP A 283 63.32 41.09 -175.05
C ASP A 283 62.83 41.78 -173.76
N SER A 284 61.51 41.87 -173.53
CA SER A 284 60.96 42.64 -172.39
C SER A 284 61.02 41.93 -171.03
N ILE A 285 60.99 40.59 -170.99
CA ILE A 285 60.70 39.86 -169.74
C ILE A 285 61.89 39.88 -168.75
N LYS A 286 63.13 39.91 -169.24
CA LYS A 286 64.37 39.75 -168.44
C LYS A 286 64.64 40.85 -167.39
N GLN A 287 63.91 41.96 -167.36
CA GLN A 287 64.16 43.06 -166.42
C GLN A 287 63.47 42.91 -165.05
N SER A 288 62.37 42.16 -164.95
CA SER A 288 61.45 42.26 -163.80
C SER A 288 61.89 41.49 -162.55
N GLU A 289 62.59 40.35 -162.71
CA GLU A 289 62.77 39.36 -161.63
C GLU A 289 63.72 39.81 -160.51
N LYS A 290 64.62 40.77 -160.77
CA LYS A 290 65.72 41.13 -159.86
C LYS A 290 65.33 41.89 -158.59
N LYS A 291 64.08 42.34 -158.43
CA LYS A 291 63.68 43.27 -157.35
C LYS A 291 63.05 42.63 -156.10
N LEU A 292 62.63 41.36 -156.14
CA LEU A 292 61.74 40.80 -155.12
C LEU A 292 62.45 40.34 -153.82
N ALA A 293 63.73 39.98 -153.88
CA ALA A 293 64.40 39.21 -152.83
C ALA A 293 64.76 39.99 -151.54
N ALA A 294 64.80 41.32 -151.57
CA ALA A 294 65.49 42.12 -150.55
C ALA A 294 64.68 42.48 -149.27
N ILE A 295 63.43 42.00 -149.15
CA ILE A 295 62.48 42.48 -148.11
C ILE A 295 62.31 41.52 -146.93
N GLN A 296 62.50 40.21 -147.12
CA GLN A 296 62.08 39.19 -146.13
C GLN A 296 63.00 39.04 -144.90
N GLU A 297 64.22 39.57 -144.94
CA GLU A 297 65.23 39.29 -143.91
C GLU A 297 65.03 40.11 -142.61
N LYS A 298 64.51 41.33 -142.70
CA LYS A 298 64.41 42.28 -141.57
C LYS A 298 63.34 41.97 -140.51
N GLN A 299 62.55 40.90 -140.67
CA GLN A 299 61.38 40.65 -139.81
C GLN A 299 61.68 39.81 -138.55
N ARG A 300 62.83 39.13 -138.45
CA ARG A 300 63.13 38.24 -137.30
C ARG A 300 63.50 39.00 -136.02
N ASP A 301 64.45 39.93 -136.13
CA ASP A 301 65.26 40.41 -135.00
C ASP A 301 64.48 41.21 -133.93
N MET A 302 63.32 41.76 -134.26
CA MET A 302 62.50 42.51 -133.28
C MET A 302 61.83 41.63 -132.22
N THR A 303 61.79 40.30 -132.41
CA THR A 303 60.88 39.43 -131.65
C THR A 303 61.45 39.01 -130.28
N GLU A 304 62.76 38.88 -130.12
CA GLU A 304 63.37 38.36 -128.88
C GLU A 304 63.49 39.42 -127.77
N ALA A 305 63.59 40.71 -128.11
CA ALA A 305 63.86 41.78 -127.16
C ALA A 305 62.73 42.05 -126.14
N ILE A 306 61.48 41.66 -126.45
CA ILE A 306 60.29 42.06 -125.67
C ILE A 306 60.07 41.15 -124.44
N GLY A 307 60.58 39.92 -124.45
CA GLY A 307 60.30 38.94 -123.38
C GLY A 307 60.97 39.24 -122.03
N ALA A 308 62.17 39.84 -122.04
CA ALA A 308 63.02 39.94 -120.85
C ALA A 308 62.44 40.85 -119.75
N HIS A 309 61.84 41.98 -120.12
CA HIS A 309 61.39 43.00 -119.16
C HIS A 309 60.09 42.65 -118.40
N ALA A 310 59.40 41.56 -118.76
CA ALA A 310 58.13 41.17 -118.13
C ALA A 310 58.29 40.61 -116.69
N VAL A 311 59.45 40.02 -116.37
CA VAL A 311 59.67 39.29 -115.10
C VAL A 311 59.99 40.25 -113.94
N GLU A 312 60.70 41.33 -114.21
CA GLU A 312 61.27 42.24 -113.21
C GLU A 312 60.22 43.09 -112.48
N VAL A 313 59.08 43.37 -113.12
CA VAL A 313 57.98 44.18 -112.58
C VAL A 313 57.13 43.42 -111.55
N HIS A 314 57.18 42.08 -111.52
CA HIS A 314 56.34 41.27 -110.64
C HIS A 314 56.88 41.17 -109.20
N THR A 315 58.21 41.17 -109.01
CA THR A 315 58.84 40.97 -107.70
C THR A 315 58.71 42.18 -106.77
N GLN A 316 58.90 43.39 -107.29
CA GLN A 316 58.83 44.62 -106.47
C GLN A 316 57.44 44.89 -105.87
N LYS A 317 56.36 44.42 -106.51
CA LYS A 317 54.97 44.64 -106.04
C LYS A 317 54.63 43.89 -104.74
N LYS A 318 55.37 42.84 -104.35
CA LYS A 318 55.08 42.09 -103.12
C LYS A 318 55.62 42.74 -101.84
N LEU A 319 56.72 43.50 -101.90
CA LEU A 319 57.37 44.05 -100.69
C LEU A 319 56.55 45.19 -100.03
N VAL A 320 55.81 45.95 -100.83
CA VAL A 320 55.14 47.20 -100.40
C VAL A 320 53.88 46.94 -99.55
N ILE A 321 53.21 45.80 -99.75
CA ILE A 321 51.94 45.47 -99.09
C ILE A 321 52.16 45.02 -97.64
N GLU A 322 53.24 44.27 -97.37
CA GLU A 322 53.59 43.73 -96.06
C GLU A 322 53.82 44.82 -95.00
N LEU A 323 54.51 45.91 -95.40
CA LEU A 323 54.88 47.02 -94.50
C LEU A 323 53.69 47.90 -94.09
N SER A 324 52.72 48.08 -94.98
CA SER A 324 51.55 48.95 -94.72
C SER A 324 50.68 48.42 -93.55
N ARG A 325 50.50 47.10 -93.48
CA ARG A 325 49.66 46.44 -92.46
C ARG A 325 50.24 46.54 -91.04
N ARG A 326 51.58 46.57 -90.91
CA ARG A 326 52.28 46.68 -89.61
C ARG A 326 52.08 48.06 -88.94
N ILE A 327 51.92 49.13 -89.73
CA ILE A 327 51.77 50.51 -89.22
C ILE A 327 50.39 50.76 -88.59
N GLN A 328 49.33 50.08 -89.05
CA GLN A 328 48.00 50.21 -88.45
C GLN A 328 47.93 49.62 -87.03
N GLN A 329 48.69 48.56 -86.75
CA GLN A 329 48.60 47.83 -85.47
C GLN A 329 49.27 48.58 -84.29
N VAL A 330 50.30 49.38 -84.55
CA VAL A 330 50.93 50.24 -83.53
C VAL A 330 50.02 51.40 -83.11
N ARG A 331 49.26 51.98 -84.06
CA ARG A 331 48.37 53.13 -83.82
C ARG A 331 47.23 52.83 -82.83
N ALA A 332 46.83 51.56 -82.69
CA ALA A 332 45.85 51.14 -81.68
C ALA A 332 46.40 51.26 -80.24
N ASN A 333 47.63 50.78 -79.99
CA ASN A 333 48.22 50.77 -78.65
C ASN A 333 48.58 52.17 -78.13
N THR A 334 48.99 53.10 -79.01
CA THR A 334 49.27 54.49 -78.62
C THR A 334 48.03 55.22 -78.07
N LYS A 335 46.82 54.78 -78.43
CA LYS A 335 45.57 55.38 -77.95
C LYS A 335 45.27 55.05 -76.48
N LYS A 336 45.74 53.91 -75.96
CA LYS A 336 45.54 53.49 -74.56
C LYS A 336 46.48 54.21 -73.58
N LYS A 337 47.73 54.48 -73.96
CA LYS A 337 48.73 55.14 -73.10
C LYS A 337 48.54 56.66 -72.92
N ARG A 338 47.74 57.32 -73.76
CA ARG A 338 47.49 58.78 -73.63
C ARG A 338 46.54 59.13 -72.48
N ALA A 339 45.61 58.26 -72.12
CA ALA A 339 44.64 58.50 -71.04
C ALA A 339 45.29 58.61 -69.64
N GLU A 340 46.48 58.02 -69.43
CA GLU A 340 47.19 58.06 -68.15
C GLU A 340 48.00 59.36 -67.93
N ILE A 341 48.22 60.16 -68.98
CA ILE A 341 49.06 61.37 -68.93
C ILE A 341 48.24 62.63 -68.58
N GLU A 342 46.99 62.70 -69.01
CA GLU A 342 46.09 63.83 -68.76
C GLU A 342 45.87 64.06 -67.25
N ASN A 343 45.64 62.98 -66.51
CA ASN A 343 45.30 62.98 -65.09
C ASN A 343 46.47 63.29 -64.14
N LYS A 344 47.62 63.71 -64.67
CA LYS A 344 48.76 64.23 -63.89
C LYS A 344 49.20 65.65 -64.25
N ARG A 345 48.61 66.29 -65.27
CA ARG A 345 48.91 67.70 -65.62
C ARG A 345 48.02 68.69 -64.87
N THR A 346 46.78 68.31 -64.56
CA THR A 346 45.78 69.10 -63.83
C THR A 346 46.13 69.43 -62.36
N LYS A 347 47.31 69.05 -61.87
CA LYS A 347 47.78 69.27 -60.49
C LYS A 347 49.00 70.19 -60.35
N THR A 348 49.59 70.68 -61.45
CA THR A 348 50.83 71.49 -61.39
C THR A 348 50.56 72.98 -61.63
N ASP A 349 49.80 73.33 -62.66
CA ASP A 349 49.67 74.74 -63.10
C ASP A 349 48.87 75.63 -62.12
N ASN A 350 47.95 75.05 -61.33
CA ASN A 350 47.15 75.78 -60.34
C ASN A 350 47.95 76.25 -59.10
N CYS A 351 49.21 75.85 -58.93
CA CYS A 351 50.07 76.37 -57.88
C CYS A 351 50.70 77.74 -58.25
N GLN A 352 50.78 78.09 -59.54
CA GLN A 352 51.58 79.23 -59.99
C GLN A 352 50.82 80.57 -60.00
N LYS A 353 49.48 80.56 -59.96
CA LYS A 353 48.64 81.79 -59.99
C LYS A 353 48.19 82.31 -58.61
N ARG A 354 48.80 81.85 -57.52
CA ARG A 354 48.43 82.25 -56.14
C ARG A 354 49.57 82.83 -55.31
N ILE A 355 50.66 83.21 -55.97
CA ILE A 355 51.86 83.83 -55.37
C ILE A 355 52.00 85.30 -55.81
N ASP A 356 51.60 85.63 -57.04
CA ASP A 356 52.01 86.88 -57.68
C ASP A 356 51.10 88.10 -57.36
N ASP A 357 49.77 87.93 -57.26
CA ASP A 357 48.82 89.08 -57.28
C ASP A 357 48.67 89.88 -55.97
N LEU A 358 48.82 89.26 -54.79
CA LEU A 358 48.58 89.94 -53.48
C LEU A 358 49.81 90.02 -52.57
N SER A 359 51.00 89.92 -53.17
CA SER A 359 52.19 90.59 -52.62
C SER A 359 52.17 92.11 -52.93
N SER A 360 51.22 92.58 -53.75
CA SER A 360 51.13 93.94 -54.28
C SER A 360 50.35 94.93 -53.39
N THR A 361 49.55 94.46 -52.43
CA THR A 361 48.73 95.32 -51.56
C THR A 361 49.33 95.47 -50.16
N LEU A 362 50.65 95.63 -50.07
CA LEU A 362 51.38 95.90 -48.82
C LEU A 362 51.60 97.41 -48.57
N GLU A 363 51.45 98.26 -49.59
CA GLU A 363 52.01 99.62 -49.57
C GLU A 363 51.00 100.79 -49.62
N GLU A 364 49.73 100.61 -50.00
CA GLU A 364 48.88 101.75 -50.42
C GLU A 364 48.08 102.49 -49.32
N ILE A 365 47.83 101.93 -48.13
CA ILE A 365 46.95 102.59 -47.12
C ILE A 365 47.66 102.83 -45.79
N GLU A 366 48.80 103.52 -45.87
CA GLU A 366 49.25 104.44 -44.81
C GLU A 366 48.34 105.70 -44.72
N SER A 367 47.00 105.55 -44.60
CA SER A 367 46.11 106.72 -44.49
C SER A 367 44.78 106.51 -43.73
N GLN A 368 44.84 106.79 -42.42
CA GLN A 368 43.83 107.48 -41.59
C GLN A 368 42.33 107.06 -41.57
N LYS A 369 41.80 107.00 -40.33
CA LYS A 369 40.37 107.16 -39.90
C LYS A 369 39.43 105.95 -40.05
N LEU A 370 39.50 105.09 -39.03
CA LEU A 370 38.35 104.57 -38.26
C LEU A 370 36.99 104.41 -38.98
N ASN A 371 36.69 103.19 -39.43
CA ASN A 371 35.30 102.71 -39.47
C ASN A 371 35.22 101.18 -39.39
N VAL A 372 34.08 100.65 -38.95
CA VAL A 372 33.68 99.22 -38.87
C VAL A 372 34.60 98.28 -38.07
N GLU A 373 35.88 98.11 -38.42
CA GLU A 373 36.76 97.04 -37.92
C GLU A 373 36.89 97.00 -36.39
N GLU A 374 36.96 98.16 -35.74
CA GLU A 374 37.07 98.25 -34.28
C GLU A 374 35.79 97.75 -33.55
N ARG A 375 34.66 97.77 -34.26
CA ARG A 375 33.37 97.22 -33.82
C ARG A 375 33.32 95.70 -34.05
N THR A 376 33.85 95.22 -35.17
CA THR A 376 34.05 93.79 -35.45
C THR A 376 34.97 93.16 -34.40
N ARG A 377 36.13 93.77 -34.12
CA ARG A 377 37.13 93.31 -33.16
C ARG A 377 36.63 93.24 -31.71
N ARG A 378 35.59 94.02 -31.35
CA ARG A 378 34.88 93.88 -30.07
C ARG A 378 33.90 92.70 -30.05
N LEU A 379 33.19 92.44 -31.16
CA LEU A 379 32.30 91.28 -31.28
C LEU A 379 33.09 89.97 -31.36
N GLU A 380 34.18 89.94 -32.12
CA GLU A 380 35.14 88.82 -32.18
C GLU A 380 35.64 88.47 -30.79
N LYS A 381 36.06 89.45 -29.99
CA LYS A 381 36.51 89.20 -28.60
C LYS A 381 35.40 88.66 -27.70
N MET A 382 34.15 89.14 -27.83
CA MET A 382 33.02 88.58 -27.08
C MET A 382 32.72 87.13 -27.48
N ILE A 383 32.80 86.81 -28.77
CA ILE A 383 32.65 85.43 -29.28
C ILE A 383 33.79 84.56 -28.73
N GLU A 384 35.04 85.02 -28.78
CA GLU A 384 36.20 84.30 -28.27
C GLU A 384 36.09 84.00 -26.76
N ASP A 385 35.56 84.94 -25.97
CA ASP A 385 35.37 84.77 -24.53
C ASP A 385 34.18 83.84 -24.18
N ASP A 386 33.10 83.83 -24.97
CA ASP A 386 32.00 82.86 -24.82
C ASP A 386 32.33 81.47 -25.38
N GLU A 387 33.19 81.35 -26.40
CA GLU A 387 33.74 80.06 -26.84
C GLU A 387 34.67 79.45 -25.79
N LYS A 388 35.49 80.27 -25.12
CA LYS A 388 36.28 79.83 -23.95
C LYS A 388 35.36 79.30 -22.84
N ARG A 389 34.29 80.03 -22.48
CA ARG A 389 33.28 79.59 -21.49
C ARG A 389 32.62 78.27 -21.89
N LYS A 390 32.19 78.13 -23.15
CA LYS A 390 31.64 76.89 -23.71
C LYS A 390 32.62 75.73 -23.59
N SER A 391 33.92 75.95 -23.82
CA SER A 391 34.96 74.92 -23.66
C SER A 391 35.13 74.44 -22.21
N VAL A 392 34.94 75.34 -21.22
CA VAL A 392 35.00 75.00 -19.79
C VAL A 392 33.76 74.22 -19.38
N ILE A 393 32.57 74.66 -19.80
CA ILE A 393 31.31 73.95 -19.52
C ILE A 393 31.35 72.54 -20.11
N VAL A 394 31.83 72.36 -21.36
CA VAL A 394 31.96 71.02 -21.98
C VAL A 394 32.94 70.12 -21.21
N LYS A 395 34.05 70.67 -20.66
CA LYS A 395 34.99 69.89 -19.85
C LYS A 395 34.36 69.40 -18.53
N GLU A 396 33.61 70.25 -17.84
CA GLU A 396 32.90 69.85 -16.61
C GLU A 396 31.71 68.93 -16.89
N LEU A 397 30.98 69.11 -18.01
CA LEU A 397 29.92 68.19 -18.44
C LEU A 397 30.50 66.79 -18.70
N ASN A 398 31.62 66.68 -19.42
CA ASN A 398 32.34 65.42 -19.61
C ASN A 398 32.84 64.80 -18.29
N ARG A 399 33.33 65.62 -17.36
CA ARG A 399 33.75 65.16 -16.02
C ARG A 399 32.59 64.59 -15.21
N LEU A 400 31.44 65.27 -15.22
CA LEU A 400 30.22 64.82 -14.55
C LEU A 400 29.66 63.57 -15.22
N GLN A 401 29.66 63.48 -16.55
CA GLN A 401 29.23 62.29 -17.28
C GLN A 401 30.12 61.06 -16.98
N ALA A 402 31.43 61.27 -16.83
CA ALA A 402 32.36 60.23 -16.36
C ALA A 402 32.20 59.91 -14.86
N ALA A 403 31.70 60.83 -14.02
CA ALA A 403 31.32 60.53 -12.63
C ALA A 403 30.04 59.70 -12.57
N ILE A 404 29.01 60.06 -13.34
CA ILE A 404 27.76 59.33 -13.49
C ILE A 404 28.03 57.89 -13.93
N LEU A 405 28.82 57.67 -15.00
CA LEU A 405 29.18 56.32 -15.46
C LEU A 405 29.82 55.44 -14.37
N ARG A 406 30.68 55.99 -13.52
CA ARG A 406 31.28 55.26 -12.39
C ARG A 406 30.26 54.93 -11.30
N VAL A 407 29.35 55.85 -11.00
CA VAL A 407 28.25 55.61 -10.03
C VAL A 407 27.27 54.58 -10.58
N THR A 408 26.87 54.66 -11.85
CA THR A 408 26.02 53.68 -12.53
C THR A 408 26.64 52.29 -12.51
N ASN A 409 27.94 52.16 -12.82
CA ASN A 409 28.63 50.87 -12.76
C ASN A 409 28.67 50.31 -11.33
N LYS A 410 28.96 51.14 -10.31
CA LYS A 410 28.95 50.68 -8.91
C LYS A 410 27.54 50.33 -8.41
N ILE A 411 26.49 50.99 -8.91
CA ILE A 411 25.09 50.59 -8.67
C ILE A 411 24.82 49.22 -9.30
N ILE A 412 25.24 48.95 -10.54
CA ILE A 412 25.08 47.65 -11.20
C ILE A 412 25.84 46.54 -10.44
N GLU A 413 27.06 46.81 -9.96
CA GLU A 413 27.79 45.91 -9.07
C GLU A 413 27.01 45.62 -7.79
N LEU A 414 26.53 46.65 -7.07
CA LEU A 414 25.75 46.49 -5.84
C LEU A 414 24.39 45.81 -6.07
N GLU A 415 23.75 45.99 -7.22
CA GLU A 415 22.53 45.24 -7.58
C GLU A 415 22.82 43.77 -7.86
N ASN A 416 23.99 43.43 -8.42
CA ASN A 416 24.40 42.04 -8.64
C ASN A 416 24.85 41.38 -7.32
N GLU A 417 25.54 42.10 -6.44
CA GLU A 417 25.77 41.70 -5.05
C GLU A 417 24.43 41.46 -4.31
N ARG A 418 23.46 42.38 -4.43
CA ARG A 418 22.10 42.24 -3.85
C ARG A 418 21.38 41.01 -4.39
N LYS A 419 21.38 40.77 -5.70
CA LYS A 419 20.79 39.55 -6.31
C LYS A 419 21.45 38.28 -5.80
N THR A 420 22.77 38.28 -5.64
CA THR A 420 23.54 37.14 -5.12
C THR A 420 23.18 36.84 -3.67
N MET A 421 23.10 37.87 -2.82
CA MET A 421 22.64 37.76 -1.44
C MET A 421 21.16 37.34 -1.35
N GLN A 422 20.31 37.81 -2.25
CA GLN A 422 18.90 37.42 -2.32
C GLN A 422 18.74 35.94 -2.73
N MET A 423 19.57 35.42 -3.65
CA MET A 423 19.64 33.99 -3.96
C MET A 423 20.15 33.17 -2.77
N GLN A 424 21.15 33.65 -2.03
CA GLN A 424 21.62 32.99 -0.81
C GLN A 424 20.54 32.96 0.28
N MET A 425 19.83 34.07 0.53
CA MET A 425 18.70 34.11 1.46
C MET A 425 17.56 33.17 1.03
N GLN A 426 17.24 33.06 -0.25
CA GLN A 426 16.28 32.07 -0.75
C GLN A 426 16.79 30.63 -0.61
N GLY A 427 18.10 30.41 -0.67
CA GLY A 427 18.73 29.13 -0.37
C GLY A 427 18.62 28.75 1.10
N GLU A 428 18.97 29.66 2.02
CA GLU A 428 18.83 29.43 3.46
C GLU A 428 17.36 29.32 3.90
N GLN A 429 16.45 30.11 3.33
CA GLN A 429 15.00 29.95 3.57
C GLN A 429 14.52 28.56 3.17
N LYS A 430 14.91 28.06 1.99
CA LYS A 430 14.59 26.68 1.58
C LYS A 430 15.17 25.62 2.52
N LYS A 431 16.33 25.86 3.15
CA LYS A 431 16.84 24.97 4.21
C LYS A 431 15.99 25.05 5.48
N ILE A 432 15.54 26.25 5.88
CA ILE A 432 14.61 26.43 7.00
C ILE A 432 13.28 25.71 6.72
N ASP A 433 12.74 25.83 5.51
CA ASP A 433 11.51 25.15 5.10
C ASP A 433 11.67 23.62 5.13
N VAL A 434 12.81 23.10 4.67
CA VAL A 434 13.16 21.66 4.76
C VAL A 434 13.35 21.21 6.21
N LEU A 435 14.02 22.01 7.06
CA LEU A 435 14.18 21.70 8.48
C LEU A 435 12.85 21.73 9.24
N ALA A 436 11.94 22.66 8.91
CA ALA A 436 10.58 22.67 9.43
C ALA A 436 9.80 21.41 8.98
N GLY A 437 9.97 20.98 7.73
CA GLY A 437 9.43 19.71 7.24
C GLY A 437 10.01 18.46 7.92
N LEU A 438 11.29 18.50 8.33
CA LEU A 438 11.92 17.43 9.12
C LEU A 438 11.42 17.44 10.57
N ILE A 439 11.29 18.61 11.21
CA ILE A 439 10.71 18.75 12.56
C ILE A 439 9.25 18.30 12.57
N ALA A 440 8.46 18.59 11.53
CA ALA A 440 7.10 18.08 11.39
C ALA A 440 7.06 16.54 11.32
N LYS A 441 8.01 15.91 10.61
CA LYS A 441 8.13 14.45 10.54
C LYS A 441 8.62 13.82 11.85
N GLU A 442 9.59 14.42 12.52
CA GLU A 442 10.03 14.01 13.87
C GLU A 442 8.87 14.07 14.87
N ASN A 443 8.06 15.14 14.84
CA ASN A 443 6.89 15.29 15.71
C ASN A 443 5.78 14.27 15.36
N GLN A 444 5.50 14.03 14.07
CA GLN A 444 4.55 12.99 13.66
C GLN A 444 5.02 11.61 14.15
N LEU A 445 6.28 11.28 13.92
CA LEU A 445 6.88 10.02 14.34
C LEU A 445 6.91 9.91 15.88
N LEU A 446 7.04 11.01 16.62
CA LEU A 446 6.92 11.04 18.07
C LEU A 446 5.49 10.72 18.55
N GLU A 447 4.44 11.23 17.89
CA GLU A 447 3.06 10.84 18.20
C GLU A 447 2.79 9.37 17.83
N GLU A 448 3.24 8.90 16.66
CA GLU A 448 3.18 7.47 16.30
C GLU A 448 3.92 6.60 17.35
N LYS A 449 5.07 7.06 17.86
CA LYS A 449 5.77 6.36 18.96
C LYS A 449 4.99 6.39 20.27
N LYS A 450 4.33 7.49 20.63
CA LYS A 450 3.44 7.56 21.81
C LYS A 450 2.24 6.61 21.65
N GLU A 451 1.61 6.54 20.48
CA GLU A 451 0.52 5.58 20.23
C GLU A 451 1.01 4.14 20.37
N THR A 452 2.17 3.79 19.78
CA THR A 452 2.74 2.45 19.99
C THR A 452 3.15 2.21 21.45
N PHE A 453 3.59 3.23 22.19
CA PHE A 453 3.92 3.13 23.60
C PHE A 453 2.67 2.87 24.45
N TYR A 454 1.59 3.64 24.27
CA TYR A 454 0.31 3.40 24.95
C TYR A 454 -0.29 2.04 24.56
N GLN A 455 -0.16 1.60 23.31
CA GLN A 455 -0.61 0.27 22.88
C GLN A 455 0.24 -0.85 23.52
N VAL A 456 1.54 -0.61 23.76
CA VAL A 456 2.42 -1.52 24.51
C VAL A 456 2.14 -1.49 26.01
N GLU A 457 1.87 -0.34 26.63
CA GLU A 457 1.44 -0.24 28.03
C GLU A 457 0.08 -0.94 28.24
N PHE A 458 -0.88 -0.73 27.35
CA PHE A 458 -2.18 -1.43 27.40
C PHE A 458 -2.01 -2.94 27.21
N ASN A 459 -1.13 -3.38 26.30
CA ASN A 459 -0.82 -4.80 26.12
C ASN A 459 -0.05 -5.37 27.33
N LEU A 460 0.84 -4.60 27.95
CA LEU A 460 1.53 -4.96 29.18
C LEU A 460 0.53 -5.13 30.32
N GLN A 461 -0.38 -4.17 30.52
CA GLN A 461 -1.48 -4.28 31.50
C GLN A 461 -2.42 -5.46 31.17
N LYS A 462 -2.76 -5.72 29.91
CA LYS A 462 -3.55 -6.92 29.51
C LYS A 462 -2.77 -8.21 29.80
N CYS A 463 -1.43 -8.20 29.70
CA CYS A 463 -0.56 -9.33 30.07
C CYS A 463 -0.36 -9.47 31.59
N GLU A 464 -0.27 -8.38 32.35
CA GLU A 464 -0.19 -8.35 33.82
C GLU A 464 -1.53 -8.81 34.42
N MET A 465 -2.66 -8.31 33.92
CA MET A 465 -3.99 -8.80 34.32
C MET A 465 -4.20 -10.27 33.95
N LYS A 466 -3.66 -10.74 32.82
CA LYS A 466 -3.63 -12.18 32.50
C LYS A 466 -2.72 -12.95 33.46
N LEU A 467 -1.54 -12.43 33.80
CA LEU A 467 -0.62 -13.03 34.77
C LEU A 467 -1.24 -13.12 36.17
N GLU A 468 -1.92 -12.10 36.65
CA GLU A 468 -2.58 -12.10 37.97
C GLU A 468 -3.85 -12.98 37.98
N ARG A 469 -4.61 -13.05 36.87
CA ARG A 469 -5.65 -14.08 36.69
C ARG A 469 -5.05 -15.50 36.74
N ILE A 470 -3.91 -15.74 36.07
CA ILE A 470 -3.21 -17.05 36.04
C ILE A 470 -2.53 -17.38 37.39
N ARG A 471 -2.08 -16.38 38.15
CA ARG A 471 -1.54 -16.52 39.51
C ARG A 471 -2.61 -16.79 40.57
N GLY A 472 -3.90 -16.71 40.22
CA GLY A 472 -5.00 -17.16 41.06
C GLY A 472 -5.35 -16.24 42.25
N GLN A 473 -4.94 -14.96 42.23
CA GLN A 473 -5.42 -13.98 43.22
C GLN A 473 -6.81 -13.43 42.83
N GLU A 474 -7.81 -14.33 42.81
CA GLU A 474 -9.22 -13.92 42.69
C GLU A 474 -9.62 -13.10 43.93
N ARG A 475 -9.92 -11.81 43.74
CA ARG A 475 -10.30 -10.89 44.83
C ARG A 475 -11.71 -11.14 45.39
N ASP A 476 -12.52 -11.95 44.71
CA ASP A 476 -13.93 -12.19 45.04
C ASP A 476 -14.15 -13.61 45.59
N LYS A 477 -14.46 -13.71 46.90
CA LYS A 477 -14.79 -14.98 47.55
C LYS A 477 -16.07 -15.61 47.00
N SER A 478 -17.06 -14.84 46.54
CA SER A 478 -18.34 -15.37 46.07
C SER A 478 -18.20 -16.04 44.72
N GLU A 479 -17.39 -15.51 43.80
CA GLU A 479 -17.04 -16.26 42.58
C GLU A 479 -16.17 -17.48 42.89
N ALA A 480 -15.18 -17.36 43.77
CA ALA A 480 -14.36 -18.51 44.17
C ALA A 480 -15.22 -19.63 44.81
N GLU A 481 -16.25 -19.29 45.59
CA GLU A 481 -17.21 -20.24 46.16
C GLU A 481 -18.21 -20.80 45.12
N LYS A 482 -18.68 -19.99 44.16
CA LYS A 482 -19.51 -20.48 43.04
C LYS A 482 -18.73 -21.41 42.11
N LYS A 483 -17.48 -21.06 41.79
CA LYS A 483 -16.54 -21.88 41.03
C LYS A 483 -16.20 -23.16 41.81
N ARG A 484 -15.94 -23.08 43.13
CA ARG A 484 -15.78 -24.27 43.99
C ARG A 484 -17.03 -25.15 43.99
N LYS A 485 -18.23 -24.62 44.20
CA LYS A 485 -19.47 -25.41 44.12
C LYS A 485 -19.68 -26.03 42.75
N LYS A 486 -19.41 -25.30 41.66
CA LYS A 486 -19.52 -25.85 40.30
C LYS A 486 -18.47 -26.92 40.03
N ILE A 487 -17.25 -26.76 40.57
CA ILE A 487 -16.21 -27.79 40.59
C ILE A 487 -16.68 -28.98 41.42
N GLU A 488 -17.21 -28.81 42.63
CA GLU A 488 -17.73 -29.88 43.50
C GLU A 488 -18.90 -30.64 42.85
N GLU A 489 -19.82 -29.94 42.17
CA GLU A 489 -20.89 -30.56 41.37
C GLU A 489 -20.36 -31.34 40.17
N LEU A 490 -19.37 -30.79 39.44
CA LEU A 490 -18.72 -31.47 38.32
C LEU A 490 -17.81 -32.61 38.79
N GLN A 491 -17.22 -32.50 39.98
CA GLN A 491 -16.40 -33.52 40.64
C GLN A 491 -17.30 -34.67 41.09
N ALA A 492 -18.44 -34.38 41.73
CA ALA A 492 -19.43 -35.38 42.09
C ALA A 492 -20.02 -36.08 40.85
N SER A 493 -20.27 -35.34 39.76
CA SER A 493 -20.72 -35.94 38.50
C SER A 493 -19.59 -36.75 37.82
N LEU A 494 -18.34 -36.31 37.91
CA LEU A 494 -17.17 -37.06 37.44
C LEU A 494 -16.91 -38.31 38.30
N ASP A 495 -17.16 -38.27 39.60
CA ASP A 495 -17.05 -39.39 40.51
C ASP A 495 -18.20 -40.38 40.27
N GLU A 496 -19.41 -39.91 39.99
CA GLU A 496 -20.54 -40.73 39.51
C GLU A 496 -20.19 -41.40 38.16
N LYS A 497 -19.72 -40.62 37.16
CA LYS A 497 -19.40 -41.17 35.83
C LYS A 497 -18.14 -42.05 35.84
N THR A 498 -17.16 -41.78 36.69
CA THR A 498 -16.01 -42.68 36.88
C THR A 498 -16.39 -43.89 37.73
N ALA A 499 -17.38 -43.82 38.62
CA ALA A 499 -17.93 -45.00 39.28
C ALA A 499 -18.70 -45.89 38.29
N THR A 500 -19.55 -45.31 37.42
CA THR A 500 -20.19 -46.09 36.33
C THR A 500 -19.17 -46.61 35.32
N SER A 501 -18.12 -45.83 35.01
CA SER A 501 -17.03 -46.28 34.13
C SER A 501 -16.22 -47.42 34.76
N LYS A 502 -15.88 -47.34 36.06
CA LYS A 502 -15.25 -48.45 36.80
C LYS A 502 -16.17 -49.67 36.90
N LEU A 503 -17.48 -49.49 37.06
CA LEU A 503 -18.45 -50.59 37.05
C LEU A 503 -18.49 -51.27 35.68
N LEU A 504 -18.53 -50.49 34.59
CA LEU A 504 -18.48 -51.00 33.22
C LEU A 504 -17.12 -51.63 32.89
N GLN A 505 -16.00 -51.05 33.34
CA GLN A 505 -14.66 -51.64 33.20
C GLN A 505 -14.54 -52.95 33.99
N ASN A 506 -15.13 -53.06 35.18
CA ASN A 506 -15.17 -54.31 35.93
C ASN A 506 -16.08 -55.35 35.25
N GLN A 507 -17.20 -54.92 34.67
CA GLN A 507 -18.06 -55.81 33.86
C GLN A 507 -17.36 -56.28 32.58
N ILE A 508 -16.65 -55.39 31.89
CA ILE A 508 -15.81 -55.72 30.72
C ILE A 508 -14.67 -56.65 31.14
N ALA A 509 -13.94 -56.37 32.21
CA ALA A 509 -12.86 -57.23 32.70
C ALA A 509 -13.36 -58.62 33.15
N ASN A 510 -14.57 -58.70 33.71
CA ASN A 510 -15.22 -59.98 34.00
C ASN A 510 -15.63 -60.72 32.72
N LEU A 511 -16.21 -60.02 31.74
CA LEU A 511 -16.56 -60.60 30.43
C LEU A 511 -15.31 -61.03 29.65
N GLU A 512 -14.22 -60.27 29.71
CA GLU A 512 -12.91 -60.63 29.16
C GLU A 512 -12.31 -61.83 29.90
N HIS A 513 -12.44 -61.90 31.22
CA HIS A 513 -12.02 -63.06 32.01
C HIS A 513 -12.83 -64.30 31.61
N ASP A 514 -14.15 -64.20 31.51
CA ASP A 514 -15.02 -65.31 31.11
C ASP A 514 -14.82 -65.69 29.64
N MET A 515 -14.64 -64.74 28.72
CA MET A 515 -14.24 -65.02 27.32
C MET A 515 -12.88 -65.70 27.24
N LYS A 516 -11.91 -65.29 28.06
CA LYS A 516 -10.56 -65.90 28.12
C LYS A 516 -10.59 -67.28 28.77
N LYS A 517 -11.49 -67.49 29.73
CA LYS A 517 -11.78 -68.78 30.36
C LYS A 517 -12.50 -69.73 29.39
N ILE A 518 -13.49 -69.26 28.64
CA ILE A 518 -14.13 -69.99 27.54
C ILE A 518 -13.12 -70.31 26.44
N SER A 519 -12.27 -69.36 26.05
CA SER A 519 -11.20 -69.57 25.07
C SER A 519 -10.18 -70.61 25.54
N ASN A 520 -9.81 -70.60 26.82
CA ASN A 520 -8.96 -71.63 27.42
C ASN A 520 -9.67 -72.99 27.52
N CYS A 521 -10.96 -73.02 27.84
CA CYS A 521 -11.77 -74.26 27.80
C CYS A 521 -11.82 -74.82 26.37
N LEU A 522 -12.13 -74.00 25.36
CA LEU A 522 -12.12 -74.40 23.95
C LEU A 522 -10.72 -74.84 23.49
N SER A 523 -9.65 -74.20 23.97
CA SER A 523 -8.26 -74.63 23.69
C SER A 523 -7.95 -75.97 24.33
N ASN A 524 -8.37 -76.20 25.57
CA ASN A 524 -8.19 -77.48 26.27
C ASN A 524 -9.04 -78.59 25.65
N GLU A 525 -10.29 -78.29 25.29
CA GLU A 525 -11.20 -79.20 24.58
C GLU A 525 -10.67 -79.54 23.19
N ASN A 526 -10.05 -78.58 22.47
CA ASN A 526 -9.44 -78.81 21.17
C ASN A 526 -8.11 -79.57 21.27
N GLU A 527 -7.29 -79.33 22.30
CA GLU A 527 -6.16 -80.19 22.65
C GLU A 527 -6.62 -81.62 22.98
N GLU A 528 -7.70 -81.78 23.74
CA GLU A 528 -8.27 -83.08 24.04
C GLU A 528 -8.86 -83.74 22.78
N LEU A 529 -9.47 -82.96 21.88
CA LEU A 529 -9.92 -83.42 20.56
C LEU A 529 -8.76 -83.90 19.70
N GLU A 530 -7.61 -83.21 19.69
CA GLU A 530 -6.42 -83.68 18.96
C GLU A 530 -5.73 -84.86 19.66
N ARG A 531 -5.71 -84.92 20.99
CA ARG A 531 -5.28 -86.13 21.73
C ARG A 531 -6.19 -87.31 21.41
N LEU A 532 -7.51 -87.09 21.27
CA LEU A 532 -8.48 -88.10 20.87
C LEU A 532 -8.38 -88.47 19.38
N ARG A 533 -8.02 -87.53 18.50
CA ARG A 533 -7.71 -87.79 17.07
C ARG A 533 -6.44 -88.62 16.92
N SER A 534 -5.34 -88.25 17.60
CA SER A 534 -4.13 -89.07 17.66
C SER A 534 -4.45 -90.44 18.23
N LYS A 535 -5.10 -90.52 19.39
CA LYS A 535 -5.47 -91.80 20.01
C LYS A 535 -6.41 -92.63 19.14
N LYS A 536 -7.29 -92.02 18.33
CA LYS A 536 -8.08 -92.71 17.29
C LYS A 536 -7.19 -93.22 16.17
N GLN A 537 -6.20 -92.44 15.72
CA GLN A 537 -5.24 -92.85 14.68
C GLN A 537 -4.34 -93.99 15.17
N ASP A 538 -3.84 -93.90 16.40
CA ASP A 538 -3.09 -94.94 17.10
C ASP A 538 -3.94 -96.20 17.26
N LEU A 539 -5.20 -96.08 17.69
CA LEU A 539 -6.14 -97.19 17.78
C LEU A 539 -6.48 -97.78 16.41
N LEU A 540 -6.56 -96.98 15.34
CA LEU A 540 -6.75 -97.49 13.97
C LEU A 540 -5.53 -98.26 13.48
N LEU A 541 -4.31 -97.81 13.79
CA LEU A 541 -3.07 -98.57 13.51
C LEU A 541 -2.97 -99.83 14.38
N LEU A 542 -3.45 -99.79 15.63
CA LEU A 542 -3.50 -100.93 16.54
C LEU A 542 -4.60 -101.92 16.14
N VAL A 543 -5.68 -101.45 15.50
CA VAL A 543 -6.74 -102.26 14.87
C VAL A 543 -6.29 -102.83 13.54
N ASP A 544 -5.58 -102.11 12.66
CA ASP A 544 -5.01 -102.69 11.42
C ASP A 544 -3.89 -103.69 11.73
N GLY A 545 -2.97 -103.36 12.63
CA GLY A 545 -2.02 -104.31 13.20
C GLY A 545 -2.71 -105.42 14.02
N GLY A 546 -3.93 -105.15 14.51
CA GLY A 546 -4.83 -106.10 15.16
C GLY A 546 -5.43 -107.08 14.17
N GLU A 547 -5.94 -106.60 13.03
CA GLU A 547 -6.48 -107.38 11.92
C GLU A 547 -5.39 -108.21 11.23
N LYS A 548 -4.20 -107.64 11.01
CA LYS A 548 -3.06 -108.39 10.47
C LYS A 548 -2.66 -109.53 11.41
N ARG A 549 -2.64 -109.28 12.72
CA ARG A 549 -2.45 -110.34 13.73
C ARG A 549 -3.64 -111.28 13.84
N LEU A 550 -4.88 -110.82 13.63
CA LEU A 550 -6.10 -111.62 13.66
C LEU A 550 -6.16 -112.55 12.46
N ARG A 551 -5.83 -112.11 11.24
CA ARG A 551 -5.70 -112.97 10.05
C ARG A 551 -4.59 -114.01 10.25
N ALA A 552 -3.43 -113.59 10.76
CA ALA A 552 -2.34 -114.50 11.14
C ALA A 552 -2.63 -115.35 12.39
N ALA A 553 -3.70 -115.07 13.13
CA ALA A 553 -4.23 -115.88 14.23
C ALA A 553 -5.43 -116.72 13.80
N GLN A 554 -6.13 -116.36 12.71
CA GLN A 554 -7.19 -117.14 12.07
C GLN A 554 -6.57 -118.32 11.35
N SER A 555 -5.51 -118.13 10.55
CA SER A 555 -4.76 -119.27 9.98
C SER A 555 -4.13 -120.15 11.06
N ARG A 556 -3.59 -119.56 12.14
CA ARG A 556 -3.13 -120.34 13.31
C ARG A 556 -4.27 -120.92 14.14
N ASN A 557 -5.50 -120.44 14.03
CA ASN A 557 -6.68 -121.03 14.67
C ASN A 557 -7.34 -122.08 13.78
N GLU A 558 -7.16 -122.03 12.47
CA GLU A 558 -7.46 -123.13 11.54
C GLU A 558 -6.49 -124.30 11.84
N GLU A 559 -5.18 -124.02 11.94
CA GLU A 559 -4.18 -124.97 12.47
C GLU A 559 -4.54 -125.48 13.89
N LYS A 560 -4.85 -124.58 14.83
CA LYS A 560 -5.20 -124.96 16.20
C LYS A 560 -6.60 -125.56 16.35
N GLN A 561 -7.54 -125.41 15.42
CA GLN A 561 -8.79 -126.17 15.41
C GLN A 561 -8.56 -127.61 14.94
N VAL A 562 -7.59 -127.84 14.06
CA VAL A 562 -7.13 -129.21 13.77
C VAL A 562 -6.55 -129.86 15.05
N GLU A 563 -5.78 -129.12 15.86
CA GLU A 563 -5.36 -129.59 17.20
C GLU A 563 -6.51 -129.67 18.23
N GLU A 564 -7.44 -128.72 18.24
CA GLU A 564 -8.53 -128.65 19.23
C GLU A 564 -9.51 -129.81 19.02
N ASN A 565 -9.78 -130.22 17.77
CA ASN A 565 -10.56 -131.41 17.48
C ASN A 565 -9.87 -132.70 17.99
N ILE A 566 -8.54 -132.73 18.06
CA ILE A 566 -7.79 -133.82 18.71
C ILE A 566 -7.89 -133.74 20.25
N MET A 567 -8.01 -132.52 20.81
CA MET A 567 -8.04 -132.29 22.27
C MET A 567 -9.45 -132.35 22.89
N ARG A 568 -10.52 -131.94 22.20
CA ARG A 568 -11.93 -132.10 22.66
C ARG A 568 -12.26 -133.57 22.91
N LEU A 569 -11.70 -134.46 22.09
CA LEU A 569 -11.79 -135.91 22.24
C LEU A 569 -11.23 -136.41 23.60
N ARG A 570 -10.35 -135.64 24.24
CA ARG A 570 -9.86 -135.86 25.62
C ARG A 570 -10.72 -135.15 26.67
N VAL A 571 -11.27 -133.96 26.38
CA VAL A 571 -12.07 -133.17 27.34
C VAL A 571 -13.44 -133.80 27.63
N SER A 572 -14.10 -134.44 26.66
CA SER A 572 -15.35 -135.19 26.89
C SER A 572 -15.16 -136.47 27.74
N GLN A 573 -13.93 -136.77 28.18
CA GLN A 573 -13.66 -137.74 29.26
C GLN A 573 -13.73 -137.10 30.65
N LEU A 574 -13.41 -135.80 30.77
CA LEU A 574 -13.33 -135.05 32.03
C LEU A 574 -14.63 -134.33 32.41
N GLU A 575 -15.40 -133.81 31.45
CA GLU A 575 -16.65 -133.07 31.76
C GLU A 575 -17.67 -133.90 32.56
N ARG A 576 -17.69 -135.22 32.35
CA ARG A 576 -18.48 -136.21 33.11
C ARG A 576 -18.11 -136.31 34.60
N MET A 577 -16.98 -135.74 35.03
CA MET A 577 -16.54 -135.75 36.42
C MET A 577 -17.02 -134.52 37.21
N THR A 578 -17.42 -133.44 36.53
CA THR A 578 -17.59 -132.12 37.17
C THR A 578 -19.05 -131.71 37.37
N SER A 579 -19.98 -132.17 36.53
CA SER A 579 -21.42 -131.87 36.65
C SER A 579 -22.03 -132.29 37.99
N ASN A 580 -21.42 -133.26 38.68
CA ASN A 580 -21.96 -133.81 39.92
C ASN A 580 -21.67 -132.93 41.16
N VAL A 581 -20.96 -131.81 41.01
CA VAL A 581 -20.44 -131.00 42.14
C VAL A 581 -21.06 -129.59 42.20
N SER A 582 -21.68 -129.10 41.13
CA SER A 582 -22.33 -127.78 41.10
C SER A 582 -23.69 -127.73 41.77
N ASP A 583 -24.45 -128.82 41.68
CA ASP A 583 -25.91 -128.75 41.81
C ASP A 583 -26.40 -128.71 43.27
N GLU A 584 -25.60 -129.22 44.22
CA GLU A 584 -25.94 -129.24 45.66
C GLU A 584 -25.94 -127.85 46.32
N VAL A 585 -25.31 -126.83 45.70
CA VAL A 585 -25.09 -125.50 46.31
C VAL A 585 -26.18 -124.50 45.93
N TYR A 586 -26.96 -124.73 44.87
CA TYR A 586 -27.78 -123.70 44.22
C TYR A 586 -29.15 -123.43 44.87
N ASP A 587 -29.82 -124.44 45.43
CA ASP A 587 -31.26 -124.33 45.74
C ASP A 587 -31.61 -123.83 47.16
N LEU A 588 -30.70 -123.89 48.13
CA LEU A 588 -31.01 -123.53 49.53
C LEU A 588 -31.10 -122.01 49.81
N GLU A 589 -30.34 -121.19 49.08
CA GLU A 589 -30.32 -119.73 49.32
C GLU A 589 -31.52 -118.99 48.70
N LYS A 590 -32.31 -119.70 47.90
CA LYS A 590 -33.37 -119.17 47.01
C LYS A 590 -34.69 -118.79 47.70
N TYR A 591 -34.94 -119.26 48.92
CA TYR A 591 -36.31 -119.25 49.50
C TYR A 591 -36.59 -118.25 50.63
N ARG A 592 -35.63 -117.41 51.05
CA ARG A 592 -35.83 -116.45 52.18
C ARG A 592 -36.22 -115.01 51.79
N LEU A 593 -36.50 -114.74 50.51
CA LEU A 593 -36.76 -113.39 49.98
C LEU A 593 -37.90 -113.37 48.93
N HIS A 594 -39.20 -113.34 49.34
CA HIS A 594 -40.27 -112.90 48.41
C HIS A 594 -41.68 -112.46 48.91
N LEU A 595 -42.15 -112.73 50.13
CA LEU A 595 -43.59 -112.59 50.54
C LEU A 595 -43.71 -112.21 52.04
N GLU A 596 -44.75 -111.54 52.60
CA GLU A 596 -45.86 -110.64 52.18
C GLU A 596 -46.52 -110.07 53.49
N ALA A 597 -47.39 -109.04 53.55
CA ALA A 597 -47.22 -107.60 53.27
C ALA A 597 -48.31 -106.79 54.05
N LYS A 598 -48.77 -105.63 53.52
CA LYS A 598 -50.07 -104.94 53.77
C LYS A 598 -50.36 -104.17 55.10
N ARG A 599 -50.50 -102.83 54.95
CA ARG A 599 -51.74 -102.01 55.10
C ARG A 599 -52.30 -101.64 56.51
N VAL A 600 -53.09 -100.55 56.54
CA VAL A 600 -54.10 -100.06 57.54
C VAL A 600 -53.60 -98.95 58.48
N ALA A 601 -54.53 -98.20 59.09
CA ALA A 601 -54.37 -96.92 59.79
C ALA A 601 -55.40 -96.77 60.94
N GLY A 602 -55.31 -95.70 61.75
CA GLY A 602 -56.45 -95.18 62.54
C GLY A 602 -56.38 -95.33 64.06
N THR A 603 -55.92 -94.26 64.72
CA THR A 603 -56.21 -93.79 66.10
C THR A 603 -57.21 -94.52 67.01
N GLU A 604 -56.79 -94.81 68.26
CA GLU A 604 -57.56 -94.69 69.53
C GLU A 604 -56.56 -94.68 70.73
N CYS A 605 -56.84 -94.08 71.90
CA CYS A 605 -57.47 -94.65 73.12
C CYS A 605 -56.93 -96.04 73.58
N SER A 606 -56.73 -96.34 74.87
CA SER A 606 -56.97 -95.58 76.11
C SER A 606 -56.01 -96.02 77.27
N GLU A 607 -56.50 -96.06 78.52
CA GLU A 607 -55.95 -96.65 79.77
C GLU A 607 -54.54 -97.32 79.70
N LEU A 608 -53.51 -96.93 80.45
CA LEU A 608 -53.46 -96.38 81.82
C LEU A 608 -52.32 -95.33 81.93
N ARG A 609 -52.46 -94.09 82.40
CA ARG A 609 -53.59 -93.19 82.75
C ARG A 609 -54.60 -93.59 83.84
N THR A 610 -54.44 -94.72 84.53
CA THR A 610 -55.33 -95.07 85.67
C THR A 610 -54.63 -95.91 86.76
N ALA A 611 -53.43 -95.49 87.15
CA ALA A 611 -52.90 -95.67 88.51
C ALA A 611 -52.82 -94.27 89.18
N VAL A 612 -53.94 -93.54 89.31
CA VAL A 612 -54.98 -93.64 90.36
C VAL A 612 -54.48 -93.21 91.74
N ALA A 613 -55.37 -92.51 92.46
CA ALA A 613 -55.30 -92.07 93.86
C ALA A 613 -53.98 -92.40 94.58
N GLU A 614 -53.20 -91.37 94.94
CA GLU A 614 -53.43 -90.93 96.32
C GLU A 614 -53.39 -89.40 96.55
N ARG A 615 -52.72 -88.58 95.73
CA ARG A 615 -52.27 -87.22 96.15
C ARG A 615 -52.79 -86.01 95.34
N LYS A 616 -54.02 -86.09 94.81
CA LYS A 616 -54.91 -84.91 94.81
C LYS A 616 -55.51 -84.80 96.22
N GLY A 617 -55.32 -83.68 96.93
CA GLY A 617 -56.04 -83.43 98.18
C GLY A 617 -55.44 -82.36 99.10
N ARG A 618 -54.27 -82.63 99.71
CA ARG A 618 -54.01 -82.13 101.07
C ARG A 618 -53.22 -80.83 101.27
N ILE A 619 -52.55 -80.29 100.24
CA ILE A 619 -51.75 -79.04 100.36
C ILE A 619 -52.14 -77.98 99.31
N ARG A 620 -53.44 -77.77 99.13
CA ARG A 620 -54.01 -76.46 98.74
C ARG A 620 -55.13 -75.98 99.67
N GLN A 621 -55.50 -76.76 100.70
CA GLN A 621 -56.48 -76.36 101.72
C GLN A 621 -55.90 -75.47 102.84
N LEU A 622 -54.58 -75.24 102.88
CA LEU A 622 -53.94 -74.33 103.85
C LEU A 622 -53.68 -72.91 103.32
N GLN A 623 -54.20 -72.55 102.13
CA GLN A 623 -54.41 -71.15 101.76
C GLN A 623 -55.64 -70.53 102.44
N ALA A 624 -56.42 -71.31 103.21
CA ALA A 624 -57.58 -70.87 104.00
C ALA A 624 -57.30 -70.90 105.52
N ARG A 625 -56.13 -70.39 105.95
CA ARG A 625 -55.76 -70.20 107.37
C ARG A 625 -55.03 -68.88 107.65
N TYR A 626 -55.26 -67.86 106.83
CA TYR A 626 -54.74 -66.50 107.09
C TYR A 626 -55.43 -65.86 108.31
N ASP A 627 -56.74 -66.12 108.48
CA ASP A 627 -57.61 -65.34 109.38
C ASP A 627 -57.77 -65.93 110.80
N SER A 628 -56.85 -66.78 111.27
CA SER A 628 -56.87 -67.31 112.66
C SER A 628 -55.47 -67.57 113.22
N GLY A 629 -54.56 -66.60 113.03
CA GLY A 629 -53.20 -66.62 113.57
C GLY A 629 -52.80 -65.41 114.44
N ILE A 630 -53.52 -64.29 114.37
CA ILE A 630 -53.18 -63.06 115.10
C ILE A 630 -53.89 -63.05 116.48
N ALA A 631 -53.48 -63.94 117.40
CA ALA A 631 -54.03 -63.98 118.77
C ALA A 631 -53.20 -64.72 119.86
N SER A 632 -51.86 -64.76 119.79
CA SER A 632 -50.98 -65.17 120.92
C SER A 632 -49.49 -64.93 120.60
N LEU A 633 -48.93 -63.74 120.82
CA LEU A 633 -48.42 -63.25 122.11
C LEU A 633 -47.66 -64.31 122.92
N GLY A 634 -46.33 -64.15 123.00
CA GLY A 634 -45.45 -64.89 123.91
C GLY A 634 -44.70 -63.94 124.86
N THR A 635 -44.32 -64.48 126.03
CA THR A 635 -43.22 -64.07 126.92
C THR A 635 -42.99 -62.58 127.21
N THR A 636 -43.17 -62.19 128.47
CA THR A 636 -42.38 -61.12 129.11
C THR A 636 -40.99 -61.64 129.55
N PRO A 637 -39.99 -60.78 129.80
CA PRO A 637 -38.58 -61.19 129.86
C PRO A 637 -38.11 -62.05 131.05
N ASP A 638 -38.94 -62.31 132.06
CA ASP A 638 -38.54 -63.11 133.25
C ASP A 638 -38.80 -64.63 133.12
N GLY A 639 -39.56 -65.05 132.09
CA GLY A 639 -39.60 -66.44 131.61
C GLY A 639 -40.54 -67.44 132.32
N LEU A 640 -41.36 -68.12 131.50
CA LEU A 640 -42.18 -69.32 131.81
C LEU A 640 -43.43 -69.10 132.73
N PRO A 641 -44.49 -69.95 132.62
CA PRO A 641 -45.81 -69.38 132.29
C PRO A 641 -47.02 -69.84 133.15
N MET A 642 -48.21 -69.49 132.65
CA MET A 642 -49.56 -70.01 132.94
C MET A 642 -50.44 -69.16 133.90
N SER A 643 -51.71 -69.58 134.10
CA SER A 643 -52.84 -68.66 133.87
C SER A 643 -54.00 -68.73 134.89
N THR A 644 -54.60 -67.56 135.14
CA THR A 644 -56.02 -67.30 135.50
C THR A 644 -56.60 -67.69 136.88
N ALA A 645 -57.68 -66.97 137.20
CA ALA A 645 -58.75 -67.25 138.18
C ALA A 645 -58.45 -67.20 139.70
N TYR A 646 -57.40 -67.83 140.23
CA TYR A 646 -57.38 -68.18 141.67
C TYR A 646 -57.31 -66.99 142.65
N VAL A 647 -56.41 -66.02 142.43
CA VAL A 647 -56.01 -65.04 143.47
C VAL A 647 -57.00 -63.88 143.66
N LYS A 648 -58.02 -63.73 142.80
CA LYS A 648 -58.84 -62.50 142.73
C LYS A 648 -59.93 -62.35 143.80
N ILE A 649 -60.20 -63.37 144.62
CA ILE A 649 -61.40 -63.41 145.48
C ILE A 649 -61.12 -62.98 146.93
N GLN A 650 -59.96 -63.33 147.51
CA GLN A 650 -59.74 -63.19 148.96
C GLN A 650 -59.33 -61.77 149.40
N SER A 651 -58.60 -61.01 148.58
CA SER A 651 -58.01 -59.71 148.98
C SER A 651 -58.99 -58.52 148.98
N ALA A 652 -60.30 -58.77 148.92
CA ALA A 652 -61.33 -57.74 148.76
C ALA A 652 -62.00 -57.31 150.07
N GLN A 653 -62.18 -58.20 151.06
CA GLN A 653 -63.04 -57.92 152.23
C GLN A 653 -62.36 -57.09 153.33
N GLU A 654 -61.07 -57.29 153.60
CA GLU A 654 -60.38 -56.61 154.71
C GLU A 654 -60.17 -55.11 154.50
N ARG A 655 -60.22 -54.64 153.24
CA ARG A 655 -59.93 -53.23 152.87
C ARG A 655 -61.06 -52.23 153.15
N TYR A 656 -62.22 -52.67 153.63
CA TYR A 656 -63.37 -51.78 153.88
C TYR A 656 -63.34 -51.13 155.28
N LEU A 657 -63.07 -51.91 156.33
CA LEU A 657 -63.23 -51.49 157.73
C LEU A 657 -62.20 -50.45 158.23
N LEU A 658 -61.04 -50.34 157.57
CA LEU A 658 -60.00 -49.37 157.96
C LEU A 658 -60.22 -47.95 157.41
N ARG A 659 -61.26 -47.72 156.60
CA ARG A 659 -61.40 -46.46 155.85
C ARG A 659 -62.14 -45.35 156.61
N GLU A 660 -63.18 -45.72 157.36
CA GLU A 660 -64.15 -44.77 157.95
C GLU A 660 -63.57 -43.88 159.07
N GLN A 661 -62.43 -44.25 159.66
CA GLN A 661 -61.78 -43.45 160.71
C GLN A 661 -60.81 -42.39 160.17
N GLY A 662 -60.39 -42.46 158.90
CA GLY A 662 -59.47 -41.48 158.30
C GLY A 662 -60.16 -40.17 157.90
N ASP A 663 -61.35 -40.27 157.30
CA ASP A 663 -62.01 -39.16 156.60
C ASP A 663 -62.32 -37.94 157.48
N LYS A 664 -62.37 -38.10 158.82
CA LYS A 664 -62.68 -37.02 159.78
C LYS A 664 -61.52 -36.10 160.16
N LEU A 665 -60.26 -36.48 159.90
CA LEU A 665 -59.10 -35.63 160.17
C LEU A 665 -58.76 -34.73 158.97
N ASP A 666 -58.96 -35.27 157.77
CA ASP A 666 -58.64 -34.67 156.47
C ASP A 666 -59.38 -33.34 156.21
N GLU A 667 -60.61 -33.20 156.71
CA GLU A 667 -61.44 -32.02 156.45
C GLU A 667 -60.90 -30.75 157.14
N THR A 668 -60.23 -30.89 158.29
CA THR A 668 -59.63 -29.78 159.04
C THR A 668 -58.47 -29.12 158.30
N ILE A 669 -57.62 -29.92 157.64
CA ILE A 669 -56.38 -29.46 156.98
C ILE A 669 -56.71 -28.65 155.71
N ARG A 670 -57.78 -29.00 155.00
CA ARG A 670 -58.14 -28.39 153.71
C ARG A 670 -58.47 -26.89 153.79
N ARG A 671 -58.88 -26.37 154.95
CA ARG A 671 -59.18 -24.93 155.11
C ARG A 671 -57.91 -24.07 155.17
N THR A 672 -56.92 -24.45 155.96
CA THR A 672 -55.69 -23.64 156.12
C THR A 672 -54.83 -23.64 154.86
N GLU A 673 -54.85 -24.71 154.05
CA GLU A 673 -54.22 -24.70 152.73
C GLU A 673 -54.85 -23.69 151.76
N GLN A 674 -56.14 -23.36 151.92
CA GLN A 674 -56.88 -22.54 150.95
C GLN A 674 -56.54 -21.05 151.08
N GLU A 675 -56.27 -20.58 152.30
CA GLU A 675 -55.88 -19.19 152.56
C GLU A 675 -54.47 -18.88 152.05
N ILE A 676 -53.48 -19.76 152.30
CA ILE A 676 -52.10 -19.60 151.84
C ILE A 676 -52.04 -19.48 150.31
N ARG A 677 -52.78 -20.37 149.60
CA ARG A 677 -52.90 -20.35 148.13
C ARG A 677 -53.46 -19.04 147.57
N SER A 678 -54.18 -18.23 148.36
CA SER A 678 -54.70 -16.94 147.89
C SER A 678 -53.61 -15.89 147.73
N MET A 679 -52.71 -15.76 148.73
CA MET A 679 -51.64 -14.76 148.73
C MET A 679 -50.53 -15.06 147.70
N GLU A 680 -50.18 -16.34 147.52
CA GLU A 680 -49.20 -16.76 146.51
C GLU A 680 -49.61 -16.36 145.07
N ASN A 681 -50.91 -16.42 144.77
CA ASN A 681 -51.43 -16.05 143.46
C ASN A 681 -51.30 -14.54 143.18
N THR A 682 -51.61 -13.69 144.17
CA THR A 682 -51.49 -12.22 144.03
C THR A 682 -50.04 -11.80 143.77
N LEU A 683 -49.08 -12.37 144.50
CA LEU A 683 -47.65 -12.04 144.35
C LEU A 683 -47.12 -12.46 142.97
N ARG A 684 -47.58 -13.60 142.44
CA ARG A 684 -47.20 -14.08 141.08
C ARG A 684 -47.64 -13.12 139.97
N VAL A 685 -48.82 -12.51 140.07
CA VAL A 685 -49.32 -11.57 139.04
C VAL A 685 -48.42 -10.33 138.94
N VAL A 686 -48.05 -9.73 140.07
CA VAL A 686 -47.24 -8.50 140.09
C VAL A 686 -45.85 -8.72 139.48
N ASN A 687 -45.18 -9.82 139.83
CA ASN A 687 -43.84 -10.10 139.33
C ASN A 687 -43.83 -10.35 137.81
N VAL A 688 -44.76 -11.17 137.29
CA VAL A 688 -44.85 -11.48 135.85
C VAL A 688 -45.11 -10.23 135.00
N CYS A 689 -45.86 -9.25 135.50
CA CYS A 689 -46.05 -7.97 134.81
C CYS A 689 -44.78 -7.09 134.83
N ASN A 690 -44.04 -7.05 135.95
CA ASN A 690 -42.80 -6.29 136.06
C ASN A 690 -41.68 -6.84 135.16
N ASP A 691 -41.51 -8.16 135.09
CA ASP A 691 -40.47 -8.77 134.26
C ASP A 691 -40.70 -8.48 132.77
N LYS A 692 -41.94 -8.64 132.28
CA LYS A 692 -42.30 -8.31 130.88
C LYS A 692 -42.19 -6.82 130.53
N TYR A 693 -42.35 -5.92 131.50
CA TYR A 693 -42.11 -4.48 131.29
C TYR A 693 -40.61 -4.14 131.24
N LYS A 694 -39.75 -5.02 131.77
CA LYS A 694 -38.30 -4.83 131.74
C LYS A 694 -37.71 -5.23 130.38
N ASP A 695 -38.24 -6.30 129.78
CA ASP A 695 -37.84 -6.80 128.46
C ASP A 695 -38.19 -5.83 127.32
N SER A 696 -39.25 -5.00 127.47
CA SER A 696 -39.70 -4.06 126.43
C SER A 696 -38.92 -2.75 126.34
N VAL A 697 -37.98 -2.48 127.27
CA VAL A 697 -37.21 -1.23 127.37
C VAL A 697 -35.70 -1.47 127.38
N GLY A 698 -35.24 -2.58 126.81
CA GLY A 698 -33.82 -2.86 126.59
C GLY A 698 -33.15 -1.88 125.61
N ALA A 699 -31.90 -1.51 125.87
CA ALA A 699 -31.12 -0.62 125.00
C ALA A 699 -30.61 -1.36 123.74
N VAL A 700 -30.47 -0.62 122.64
CA VAL A 700 -30.02 -1.16 121.33
C VAL A 700 -28.50 -1.36 121.31
N ASP A 701 -28.07 -2.47 120.72
CA ASP A 701 -26.68 -2.95 120.69
C ASP A 701 -25.78 -2.16 119.70
N GLU A 702 -24.50 -1.95 120.04
CA GLU A 702 -23.59 -1.06 119.28
C GLU A 702 -23.14 -1.63 117.93
N ASP A 703 -23.15 -2.96 117.77
CA ASP A 703 -22.81 -3.70 116.53
C ASP A 703 -24.06 -4.05 115.68
N GLY A 704 -25.20 -3.38 115.93
CA GLY A 704 -26.45 -3.59 115.19
C GLY A 704 -26.33 -3.33 113.67
N PRO A 705 -27.12 -4.04 112.83
CA PRO A 705 -27.00 -4.01 111.37
C PRO A 705 -27.25 -2.61 110.76
N GLU A 706 -28.01 -1.76 111.44
CA GLU A 706 -28.34 -0.39 111.03
C GLU A 706 -27.08 0.49 110.95
N ARG A 707 -26.08 0.25 111.81
CA ARG A 707 -24.82 0.99 111.85
C ARG A 707 -23.82 0.52 110.78
N VAL A 708 -23.94 -0.73 110.34
CA VAL A 708 -23.19 -1.29 109.20
C VAL A 708 -23.71 -0.71 107.89
N GLU A 709 -25.04 -0.63 107.72
CA GLU A 709 -25.66 -0.06 106.52
C GLU A 709 -25.34 1.43 106.36
N GLN A 710 -25.25 2.20 107.45
CA GLN A 710 -24.81 3.61 107.40
C GLN A 710 -23.43 3.75 106.73
N LYS A 711 -22.43 2.98 107.17
CA LYS A 711 -21.07 2.99 106.57
C LYS A 711 -21.10 2.65 105.08
N ARG A 712 -21.93 1.67 104.68
CA ARG A 712 -22.06 1.21 103.30
C ARG A 712 -22.64 2.28 102.36
N LEU A 713 -23.45 3.21 102.88
CA LEU A 713 -24.05 4.30 102.11
C LEU A 713 -23.05 5.45 101.88
N ASP A 714 -22.20 5.76 102.86
CA ASP A 714 -21.19 6.83 102.74
C ASP A 714 -20.11 6.52 101.67
N GLU A 715 -19.66 5.27 101.57
CA GLU A 715 -18.72 4.85 100.51
C GLU A 715 -19.31 5.02 99.10
N GLN A 716 -20.57 4.61 98.90
CA GLN A 716 -21.28 4.75 97.62
C GLN A 716 -21.46 6.23 97.22
N MET A 717 -21.65 7.11 98.21
CA MET A 717 -21.72 8.56 98.02
C MET A 717 -20.39 9.17 97.56
N TYR A 718 -19.26 8.68 98.05
CA TYR A 718 -17.93 9.12 97.59
C TYR A 718 -17.69 8.72 96.13
N ASP A 719 -17.94 7.45 95.81
CA ASP A 719 -17.65 6.85 94.51
C ASP A 719 -18.50 7.45 93.37
N ALA A 720 -19.76 7.80 93.64
CA ALA A 720 -20.63 8.53 92.73
C ALA A 720 -20.10 9.94 92.39
N ARG A 721 -19.54 10.66 93.39
CA ARG A 721 -18.99 12.02 93.21
C ARG A 721 -17.70 12.04 92.37
N GLN A 722 -16.94 10.96 92.33
CA GLN A 722 -15.77 10.82 91.46
C GLN A 722 -16.18 10.59 89.99
N LYS A 723 -17.14 9.69 89.76
CA LYS A 723 -17.68 9.35 88.43
C LYS A 723 -18.38 10.54 87.75
N LEU A 724 -19.00 11.44 88.52
CA LEU A 724 -19.60 12.68 88.00
C LEU A 724 -18.54 13.62 87.40
N ARG A 725 -17.45 13.89 88.13
CA ARG A 725 -16.36 14.80 87.68
C ARG A 725 -15.69 14.31 86.39
N GLN A 726 -15.47 13.00 86.26
CA GLN A 726 -14.92 12.41 85.03
C GLN A 726 -15.82 12.63 83.81
N ARG A 727 -17.15 12.56 83.97
CA ARG A 727 -18.11 12.80 82.89
C ARG A 727 -18.15 14.27 82.47
N GLN A 728 -18.09 15.20 83.42
CA GLN A 728 -18.03 16.64 83.14
C GLN A 728 -16.77 16.99 82.32
N ALA A 729 -15.60 16.47 82.72
CA ALA A 729 -14.35 16.69 81.99
C ALA A 729 -14.35 16.11 80.55
N ARG A 730 -15.07 15.01 80.31
CA ARG A 730 -15.24 14.44 78.96
C ARG A 730 -16.22 15.25 78.09
N LEU A 731 -17.26 15.82 78.70
CA LEU A 731 -18.25 16.63 77.99
C LEU A 731 -17.61 17.92 77.44
N GLN A 732 -16.74 18.57 78.23
CA GLN A 732 -16.05 19.80 77.83
C GLN A 732 -15.22 19.60 76.55
N ARG A 733 -14.37 18.57 76.50
CA ARG A 733 -13.51 18.30 75.33
C ARG A 733 -14.32 18.10 74.05
N LEU A 734 -15.45 17.39 74.11
CA LEU A 734 -16.33 17.18 72.97
C LEU A 734 -17.02 18.47 72.49
N PHE A 735 -17.21 19.45 73.38
CA PHE A 735 -17.68 20.79 73.01
C PHE A 735 -16.58 21.58 72.31
N ASP A 736 -15.35 21.55 72.86
CA ASP A 736 -14.18 22.23 72.30
C ASP A 736 -13.84 21.70 70.88
N ASP A 737 -13.87 20.36 70.70
CA ASP A 737 -13.66 19.69 69.41
C ASP A 737 -14.73 20.06 68.36
N LEU A 738 -16.01 20.12 68.78
CA LEU A 738 -17.14 20.46 67.89
C LEU A 738 -17.09 21.93 67.46
N GLN A 739 -16.76 22.84 68.39
CA GLN A 739 -16.61 24.25 68.10
C GLN A 739 -15.44 24.49 67.12
N LYS A 740 -14.35 23.72 67.22
CA LYS A 740 -13.27 23.78 66.24
C LYS A 740 -13.74 23.36 64.84
N ALA A 741 -14.38 22.20 64.72
CA ALA A 741 -14.88 21.71 63.43
C ALA A 741 -15.89 22.67 62.77
N GLN A 742 -16.70 23.37 63.58
CA GLN A 742 -17.63 24.38 63.10
C GLN A 742 -16.91 25.63 62.54
N ASN A 743 -15.82 26.07 63.18
CA ASN A 743 -14.98 27.16 62.66
C ASN A 743 -14.27 26.75 61.36
N ASP A 744 -13.66 25.57 61.33
CA ASP A 744 -12.97 25.04 60.14
C ASP A 744 -13.93 24.96 58.92
N HIS A 745 -15.20 24.61 59.15
CA HIS A 745 -16.24 24.64 58.11
C HIS A 745 -16.56 26.05 57.59
N THR A 746 -16.64 27.06 58.48
CA THR A 746 -16.89 28.45 58.04
C THR A 746 -15.76 29.02 57.17
N VAL A 747 -14.49 28.74 57.49
CA VAL A 747 -13.34 29.18 56.68
C VAL A 747 -13.39 28.58 55.27
N LEU A 748 -13.77 27.30 55.14
CA LEU A 748 -13.93 26.64 53.86
C LEU A 748 -15.05 27.24 52.99
N LEU A 749 -16.13 27.76 53.59
CA LEU A 749 -17.19 28.45 52.86
C LEU A 749 -16.72 29.81 52.33
N ASP A 750 -16.06 30.58 53.19
CA ASP A 750 -15.41 31.86 52.89
C ASP A 750 -14.44 31.76 51.69
N ASP A 751 -13.60 30.74 51.67
CA ASP A 751 -12.61 30.55 50.61
C ASP A 751 -13.23 30.05 49.29
N ILE A 752 -14.33 29.28 49.37
CA ILE A 752 -15.14 28.92 48.19
C ILE A 752 -15.85 30.16 47.61
N GLU A 753 -16.29 31.10 48.45
CA GLU A 753 -16.94 32.34 47.99
C GLU A 753 -15.94 33.29 47.33
N LYS A 754 -14.77 33.53 47.96
CA LYS A 754 -13.64 34.27 47.36
C LYS A 754 -13.25 33.68 46.01
N ALA A 755 -13.10 32.35 45.90
CA ALA A 755 -12.72 31.69 44.65
C ALA A 755 -13.76 31.85 43.52
N LYS A 756 -15.05 32.03 43.85
CA LYS A 756 -16.09 32.37 42.86
C LYS A 756 -16.01 33.83 42.44
N GLU A 757 -15.88 34.75 43.40
CA GLU A 757 -15.77 36.18 43.11
C GLU A 757 -14.54 36.48 42.23
N ASP A 758 -13.41 35.87 42.56
CA ASP A 758 -12.14 35.99 41.83
C ASP A 758 -12.26 35.44 40.39
N LYS A 759 -13.04 34.36 40.19
CA LYS A 759 -13.38 33.82 38.86
C LYS A 759 -14.29 34.77 38.08
N GLU A 760 -15.33 35.33 38.71
CA GLU A 760 -16.22 36.28 38.05
C GLU A 760 -15.50 37.58 37.66
N ASN A 761 -14.67 38.13 38.55
CA ASN A 761 -13.91 39.34 38.28
C ASN A 761 -12.92 39.14 37.12
N LYS A 762 -12.24 37.99 37.04
CA LYS A 762 -11.40 37.61 35.88
C LYS A 762 -12.20 37.44 34.59
N HIS A 763 -13.43 36.92 34.66
CA HIS A 763 -14.30 36.76 33.49
C HIS A 763 -14.88 38.10 32.98
N ARG A 764 -15.27 39.00 33.89
CA ARG A 764 -15.67 40.38 33.58
C ARG A 764 -14.52 41.14 32.92
N TYR A 765 -13.31 41.06 33.51
CA TYR A 765 -12.10 41.68 32.95
C TYR A 765 -11.79 41.18 31.54
N LEU A 766 -11.89 39.87 31.28
CA LEU A 766 -11.74 39.32 29.92
C LEU A 766 -12.79 39.88 28.95
N SER A 767 -14.06 39.90 29.32
CA SER A 767 -15.13 40.42 28.45
C SER A 767 -14.97 41.91 28.13
N ASP A 768 -14.49 42.71 29.08
CA ASP A 768 -14.21 44.13 28.84
C ASP A 768 -12.92 44.35 28.03
N LEU A 769 -11.93 43.46 28.15
CA LEU A 769 -10.75 43.45 27.27
C LEU A 769 -11.13 43.08 25.83
N GLU A 770 -11.98 42.07 25.63
CA GLU A 770 -12.51 41.65 24.33
C GLU A 770 -13.30 42.79 23.66
N LYS A 771 -14.20 43.46 24.40
CA LYS A 771 -14.90 44.67 23.90
C LYS A 771 -13.93 45.77 23.50
N GLN A 772 -12.88 46.02 24.29
CA GLN A 772 -11.86 47.01 23.95
C GLN A 772 -11.09 46.63 22.68
N VAL A 773 -10.74 45.36 22.48
CA VAL A 773 -10.10 44.88 21.23
C VAL A 773 -11.04 45.04 20.03
N VAL A 774 -12.33 44.73 20.17
CA VAL A 774 -13.34 44.94 19.11
C VAL A 774 -13.50 46.43 18.80
N GLU A 775 -13.64 47.28 19.82
CA GLU A 775 -13.71 48.74 19.62
C GLU A 775 -12.46 49.31 18.95
N GLN A 776 -11.26 48.86 19.32
CA GLN A 776 -10.02 49.35 18.72
C GLN A 776 -9.86 48.85 17.28
N THR A 777 -10.18 47.59 16.97
CA THR A 777 -10.15 47.09 15.59
C THR A 777 -11.20 47.78 14.71
N GLU A 778 -12.39 48.11 15.24
CA GLU A 778 -13.34 48.97 14.52
C GLU A 778 -12.83 50.40 14.32
N LYS A 779 -12.20 51.02 15.32
CA LYS A 779 -11.62 52.37 15.22
C LYS A 779 -10.49 52.40 14.19
N ILE A 780 -9.62 51.39 14.18
CA ILE A 780 -8.58 51.20 13.16
C ILE A 780 -9.20 50.99 11.77
N SER A 781 -10.23 50.15 11.63
CA SER A 781 -10.93 49.95 10.34
C SER A 781 -11.60 51.23 9.83
N ARG A 782 -12.16 52.06 10.73
CA ARG A 782 -12.71 53.38 10.40
C ARG A 782 -11.61 54.38 10.02
N ALA A 783 -10.47 54.38 10.72
CA ALA A 783 -9.32 55.20 10.41
C ALA A 783 -8.72 54.85 9.04
N ASP A 784 -8.46 53.58 8.76
CA ASP A 784 -7.91 53.10 7.48
C ASP A 784 -8.86 53.38 6.30
N LYS A 785 -10.18 53.21 6.48
CA LYS A 785 -11.16 53.62 5.46
C LYS A 785 -11.15 55.13 5.19
N ASN A 786 -10.97 55.96 6.22
CA ASN A 786 -10.85 57.41 6.07
C ASN A 786 -9.50 57.82 5.45
N LEU A 787 -8.40 57.16 5.81
CA LEU A 787 -7.06 57.36 5.23
C LEU A 787 -7.07 57.04 3.73
N ARG A 788 -7.57 55.85 3.34
CA ARG A 788 -7.71 55.45 1.94
C ARG A 788 -8.64 56.38 1.15
N LYS A 789 -9.68 56.94 1.79
CA LYS A 789 -10.52 57.96 1.16
C LYS A 789 -9.74 59.26 0.94
N ALA A 790 -9.04 59.77 1.94
CA ALA A 790 -8.23 60.98 1.82
C ALA A 790 -7.11 60.82 0.77
N GLN A 791 -6.44 59.67 0.72
CA GLN A 791 -5.48 59.32 -0.33
C GLN A 791 -6.12 59.35 -1.73
N LYS A 792 -7.34 58.81 -1.88
CA LYS A 792 -8.11 58.89 -3.14
C LYS A 792 -8.48 60.32 -3.51
N ASP A 793 -8.91 61.13 -2.55
CA ASP A 793 -9.32 62.52 -2.79
C ASP A 793 -8.11 63.41 -3.15
N VAL A 794 -6.92 63.15 -2.58
CA VAL A 794 -5.63 63.74 -2.98
C VAL A 794 -5.21 63.29 -4.39
N GLN A 795 -5.35 62.00 -4.70
CA GLN A 795 -5.01 61.46 -6.02
C GLN A 795 -5.95 62.01 -7.12
N ASN A 796 -7.24 62.19 -6.81
CA ASN A 796 -8.22 62.86 -7.67
C ASN A 796 -7.88 64.35 -7.86
N LEU A 797 -7.43 65.05 -6.81
CA LEU A 797 -6.98 66.44 -6.91
C LEU A 797 -5.80 66.58 -7.87
N TYR A 798 -4.78 65.72 -7.77
CA TYR A 798 -3.65 65.68 -8.71
C TYR A 798 -4.12 65.47 -10.16
N ILE A 799 -5.01 64.50 -10.41
CA ILE A 799 -5.61 64.25 -11.75
C ILE A 799 -6.35 65.49 -12.27
N SER A 800 -7.06 66.22 -11.41
CA SER A 800 -7.87 67.39 -11.81
C SER A 800 -7.07 68.66 -12.10
N LYS A 801 -5.88 68.83 -11.50
CA LYS A 801 -5.09 70.08 -11.58
C LYS A 801 -3.73 69.96 -12.26
N ARG A 802 -3.14 68.77 -12.37
CA ARG A 802 -1.73 68.56 -12.82
C ARG A 802 -0.72 69.44 -12.08
N ASP A 803 -0.84 69.49 -10.76
CA ASP A 803 0.03 70.29 -9.89
C ASP A 803 1.06 69.37 -9.22
N ASP A 804 2.31 69.43 -9.70
CA ASP A 804 3.41 68.55 -9.26
C ASP A 804 3.73 68.68 -7.76
N THR A 805 3.32 69.78 -7.11
CA THR A 805 3.47 69.95 -5.66
C THR A 805 2.67 68.92 -4.86
N VAL A 806 1.52 68.45 -5.38
CA VAL A 806 0.70 67.41 -4.74
C VAL A 806 1.43 66.06 -4.76
N LEU A 807 2.09 65.74 -5.87
CA LEU A 807 2.90 64.52 -5.99
C LEU A 807 4.13 64.56 -5.07
N LEU A 808 4.71 65.74 -4.88
CA LEU A 808 5.83 65.94 -3.95
C LEU A 808 5.38 65.75 -2.49
N GLN A 809 4.25 66.35 -2.10
CA GLN A 809 3.67 66.20 -0.76
C GLN A 809 3.23 64.76 -0.47
N GLN A 810 2.69 64.04 -1.46
CA GLN A 810 2.33 62.63 -1.30
C GLN A 810 3.58 61.77 -1.01
N ARG A 811 4.68 62.01 -1.73
CA ARG A 811 5.99 61.40 -1.40
C ARG A 811 6.56 61.83 -0.06
N GLU A 812 6.28 63.05 0.40
CA GLU A 812 6.72 63.52 1.72
C GLU A 812 5.96 62.81 2.85
N VAL A 813 4.68 62.48 2.65
CA VAL A 813 3.90 61.64 3.57
C VAL A 813 4.42 60.20 3.55
N GLU A 814 4.65 59.59 2.38
CA GLU A 814 5.28 58.27 2.27
C GLU A 814 6.65 58.21 2.97
N LEU A 815 7.46 59.28 2.85
CA LEU A 815 8.75 59.40 3.53
C LEU A 815 8.59 59.49 5.06
N ARG A 816 7.56 60.18 5.57
CA ARG A 816 7.28 60.27 7.00
C ARG A 816 6.71 58.96 7.57
N GLU A 817 5.83 58.27 6.85
CA GLU A 817 5.36 56.92 7.24
C GLU A 817 6.55 55.94 7.34
N LEU A 818 7.49 56.01 6.40
CA LEU A 818 8.74 55.24 6.47
C LEU A 818 9.66 55.69 7.62
N GLN A 819 9.66 56.96 8.02
CA GLN A 819 10.40 57.44 9.19
C GLN A 819 9.77 56.94 10.51
N GLU A 820 8.45 56.97 10.65
CA GLU A 820 7.75 56.41 11.83
C GLU A 820 7.90 54.88 11.93
N GLN A 821 7.84 54.16 10.80
CA GLN A 821 8.11 52.71 10.77
C GLN A 821 9.54 52.39 11.22
N ASN A 822 10.54 53.16 10.78
CA ASN A 822 11.91 53.02 11.26
C ASN A 822 12.05 53.40 12.76
N ALA A 823 11.31 54.40 13.24
CA ALA A 823 11.31 54.78 14.66
C ALA A 823 10.73 53.68 15.56
N MET A 824 9.61 53.06 15.16
CA MET A 824 9.05 51.91 15.87
C MET A 824 10.01 50.71 15.86
N ALA A 825 10.61 50.39 14.71
CA ALA A 825 11.60 49.30 14.63
C ALA A 825 12.83 49.55 15.54
N LEU A 826 13.28 50.80 15.68
CA LEU A 826 14.34 51.15 16.63
C LEU A 826 13.89 51.08 18.10
N GLN A 827 12.62 51.35 18.39
CA GLN A 827 12.03 51.18 19.72
C GLN A 827 11.89 49.69 20.09
N ASP A 828 11.45 48.83 19.16
CA ASP A 828 11.40 47.37 19.35
C ASP A 828 12.80 46.79 19.59
N ILE A 829 13.81 47.27 18.85
CA ILE A 829 15.22 46.90 19.08
C ILE A 829 15.72 47.39 20.45
N ALA A 830 15.30 48.58 20.89
CA ALA A 830 15.63 49.07 22.23
C ALA A 830 15.00 48.17 23.31
N GLU A 831 13.73 47.80 23.21
CA GLU A 831 13.09 46.91 24.18
C GLU A 831 13.66 45.49 24.13
N PHE A 832 13.98 44.97 22.95
CA PHE A 832 14.69 43.70 22.79
C PHE A 832 16.04 43.70 23.53
N THR A 833 16.81 44.78 23.44
CA THR A 833 18.08 44.89 24.19
C THR A 833 17.90 45.04 25.70
N ILE A 834 16.79 45.64 26.17
CA ILE A 834 16.45 45.68 27.61
C ILE A 834 16.07 44.29 28.12
N ARG A 835 15.30 43.52 27.33
CA ARG A 835 14.90 42.14 27.67
C ARG A 835 16.05 41.13 27.57
N HIS A 836 17.07 41.40 26.74
CA HIS A 836 18.22 40.53 26.49
C HIS A 836 19.55 41.28 26.67
N VAL A 837 19.91 41.57 27.93
CA VAL A 837 21.09 42.34 28.35
C VAL A 837 22.41 41.82 27.73
N GLU A 838 22.54 40.52 27.53
CA GLU A 838 23.72 39.91 26.88
C GLU A 838 23.92 40.37 25.42
N ALA A 839 22.83 40.69 24.71
CA ALA A 839 22.86 41.21 23.35
C ALA A 839 23.05 42.74 23.30
N GLU A 840 22.75 43.46 24.39
CA GLU A 840 22.81 44.93 24.47
C GLU A 840 24.16 45.49 24.02
N ALA A 841 25.26 44.90 24.50
CA ALA A 841 26.63 45.32 24.16
C ALA A 841 26.97 45.11 22.67
N TYR A 842 26.37 44.11 22.02
CA TYR A 842 26.58 43.81 20.60
C TYR A 842 25.73 44.73 19.71
N VAL A 843 24.44 44.90 20.05
CA VAL A 843 23.51 45.75 19.32
C VAL A 843 23.90 47.23 19.42
N LYS A 844 24.24 47.74 20.60
CA LYS A 844 24.75 49.12 20.75
C LYS A 844 26.02 49.35 19.93
N LYS A 845 26.95 48.38 19.89
CA LYS A 845 28.17 48.46 19.08
C LYS A 845 27.88 48.49 17.58
N LEU A 846 26.89 47.74 17.09
CA LEU A 846 26.47 47.75 15.69
C LEU A 846 25.77 49.05 15.28
N LEU A 847 24.93 49.62 16.15
CA LEU A 847 24.18 50.84 15.87
C LEU A 847 25.06 52.10 15.95
N ILE A 848 25.99 52.16 16.92
CA ILE A 848 27.05 53.18 16.96
C ILE A 848 27.91 53.11 15.70
N ALA A 849 28.26 51.92 15.21
CA ALA A 849 28.99 51.74 13.94
C ALA A 849 28.20 52.15 12.67
N LYS A 850 26.95 52.58 12.81
CA LYS A 850 26.10 53.13 11.75
C LYS A 850 25.64 54.59 12.01
N ASN A 851 26.11 55.24 13.08
CA ASN A 851 25.62 56.54 13.54
C ASN A 851 24.09 56.58 13.75
N ILE A 852 23.51 55.47 14.23
CA ILE A 852 22.10 55.41 14.65
C ILE A 852 22.09 55.27 16.18
N GLU A 853 21.59 56.29 16.87
CA GLU A 853 21.44 56.24 18.33
C GLU A 853 20.12 55.57 18.70
N LEU A 854 20.15 54.66 19.69
CA LEU A 854 18.93 54.12 20.30
C LEU A 854 18.29 55.20 21.21
N PRO A 855 16.95 55.29 21.26
CA PRO A 855 16.26 56.15 22.22
C PRO A 855 16.74 55.92 23.66
N SER A 856 17.26 56.96 24.31
CA SER A 856 17.90 56.85 25.62
C SER A 856 16.87 56.90 26.76
N PHE A 857 16.55 55.75 27.32
CA PHE A 857 15.72 55.66 28.53
C PHE A 857 16.45 56.24 29.76
N PRO A 858 15.84 57.18 30.52
CA PRO A 858 16.42 57.70 31.75
C PRO A 858 16.54 56.61 32.83
N PRO A 859 17.60 56.62 33.66
CA PRO A 859 17.73 55.65 34.75
C PRO A 859 16.72 55.95 35.88
N PRO A 860 15.92 54.97 36.35
CA PRO A 860 14.97 55.19 37.43
C PRO A 860 15.71 55.40 38.76
N THR A 861 15.54 56.58 39.35
CA THR A 861 16.06 56.93 40.69
C THR A 861 15.38 56.13 41.81
N LYS A 862 16.12 55.88 42.90
CA LYS A 862 15.62 55.21 44.12
C LYS A 862 14.67 56.09 44.95
N SER A 863 14.02 55.44 45.92
CA SER A 863 13.15 55.96 47.01
C SER A 863 11.72 56.34 46.59
N SER A 864 10.67 56.12 47.40
CA SER A 864 10.60 55.71 48.82
C SER A 864 9.69 54.47 49.02
N THR A 865 10.00 53.47 49.86
CA THR A 865 9.71 53.34 51.33
C THR A 865 8.21 53.49 51.71
N SER A 866 7.58 52.71 52.62
CA SER A 866 8.09 51.86 53.73
C SER A 866 7.00 50.95 54.38
N LEU A 867 7.42 49.87 55.09
CA LEU A 867 6.74 49.20 56.25
C LEU A 867 5.37 48.50 55.99
N TYR A 868 4.92 47.41 56.63
CA TYR A 868 5.42 46.40 57.62
C TYR A 868 5.12 44.97 57.04
N GLY A 869 5.56 43.80 57.53
CA GLY A 869 6.45 43.41 58.64
C GLY A 869 6.37 41.87 58.92
N SER A 870 7.45 41.29 59.47
CA SER A 870 7.65 40.03 60.26
C SER A 870 6.51 39.00 60.50
N SER A 871 6.73 37.67 60.69
CA SER A 871 7.94 36.79 60.64
C SER A 871 7.62 35.30 61.02
N ALA A 872 8.59 34.39 60.85
CA ALA A 872 8.70 33.00 61.38
C ALA A 872 7.83 31.90 60.72
N GLY A 873 8.27 30.63 60.61
CA GLY A 873 9.58 29.96 60.84
C GLY A 873 9.73 28.76 59.87
N SER A 874 10.92 28.33 59.42
CA SER A 874 12.08 27.73 60.11
C SER A 874 11.90 26.24 60.47
N ILE A 875 13.00 25.46 60.49
CA ILE A 875 13.13 23.99 60.68
C ILE A 875 12.73 23.18 59.41
N ASP A 876 13.57 22.33 58.79
CA ASP A 876 15.02 22.08 58.97
C ASP A 876 15.71 21.37 57.76
N GLN A 877 16.98 21.03 57.94
CA GLN A 877 17.87 20.16 57.12
C GLN A 877 17.74 18.66 57.54
N PRO A 878 18.34 17.61 56.87
CA PRO A 878 19.69 17.63 56.30
C PRO A 878 20.09 16.71 55.08
N LEU A 879 21.17 17.14 54.41
CA LEU A 879 22.38 16.39 53.97
C LEU A 879 22.34 14.96 53.34
N LYS A 880 22.92 14.86 52.13
CA LYS A 880 24.01 13.90 51.70
C LYS A 880 23.72 12.37 51.56
N SER A 881 24.47 11.54 50.83
CA SER A 881 25.41 11.71 49.66
C SER A 881 26.00 10.35 49.18
N THR A 882 26.67 10.33 48.01
CA THR A 882 27.57 9.26 47.44
C THR A 882 26.90 8.00 46.85
N SER A 883 27.53 7.19 45.97
CA SER A 883 28.85 7.25 45.26
C SER A 883 28.67 6.92 43.76
N ARG A 884 29.60 6.99 42.78
CA ARG A 884 31.06 7.28 42.62
C ARG A 884 32.13 6.15 42.73
N VAL A 885 32.69 5.82 41.53
CA VAL A 885 34.11 5.57 41.17
C VAL A 885 34.72 4.14 41.27
N SER A 886 35.12 3.62 40.10
CA SER A 886 36.42 2.97 39.75
C SER A 886 36.60 3.05 38.21
N ALA A 887 37.74 3.31 37.53
CA ALA A 887 39.19 3.06 37.72
C ALA A 887 39.64 1.69 37.11
N PHE A 888 40.78 1.51 36.39
CA PHE A 888 41.93 2.40 36.07
C PHE A 888 42.87 1.81 34.96
N THR A 889 43.39 2.61 34.00
CA THR A 889 44.72 2.45 33.28
C THR A 889 45.02 1.17 32.44
N SER A 890 46.10 0.96 31.64
CA SER A 890 47.34 1.74 31.32
C SER A 890 48.02 1.31 29.97
N SER A 891 48.69 2.24 29.25
CA SER A 891 49.98 2.12 28.48
C SER A 891 50.09 1.13 27.26
N ARG A 892 51.04 1.21 26.29
CA ARG A 892 52.20 2.11 26.01
C ARG A 892 52.74 1.99 24.54
N GLU A 893 53.30 3.09 23.97
CA GLU A 893 54.40 3.18 22.94
C GLU A 893 54.27 2.50 21.53
N SER A 894 54.91 2.93 20.41
CA SER A 894 55.77 4.09 20.06
C SER A 894 55.98 4.29 18.52
N PHE A 895 56.48 5.48 18.10
CA PHE A 895 57.05 5.90 16.77
C PHE A 895 56.17 5.78 15.48
N GLY A 896 56.32 6.61 14.42
CA GLY A 896 57.02 7.90 14.28
C GLY A 896 57.40 8.38 12.85
N SER A 897 56.54 9.19 12.17
CA SER A 897 56.84 10.04 10.96
C SER A 897 57.10 9.31 9.60
N VAL A 898 57.22 9.93 8.39
CA VAL A 898 57.25 11.35 7.95
C VAL A 898 56.76 11.59 6.48
N VAL A 899 56.35 12.83 6.16
CA VAL A 899 56.23 13.62 4.89
C VAL A 899 56.33 12.99 3.45
N LYS A 900 55.30 13.32 2.62
CA LYS A 900 55.18 13.56 1.14
C LYS A 900 56.23 13.03 0.10
N ILE A 901 55.74 12.61 -1.10
CA ILE A 901 55.88 13.28 -2.44
C ILE A 901 55.36 12.36 -3.60
N GLU A 902 54.81 12.92 -4.69
CA GLU A 902 54.47 12.21 -5.96
C GLU A 902 55.66 12.14 -6.94
N PRO A 903 55.73 11.19 -7.90
CA PRO A 903 55.34 11.55 -9.29
C PRO A 903 54.81 10.40 -10.19
N ARG A 904 54.43 10.75 -11.43
CA ARG A 904 54.14 9.84 -12.57
C ARG A 904 55.42 9.29 -13.24
N PHE A 905 55.35 8.17 -13.99
CA PHE A 905 55.38 8.15 -15.48
C PHE A 905 55.20 6.72 -16.08
N GLU A 906 55.37 6.58 -17.40
CA GLU A 906 54.75 5.59 -18.32
C GLU A 906 55.59 4.31 -18.64
N GLU A 907 55.19 3.60 -19.71
CA GLU A 907 55.89 2.55 -20.48
C GLU A 907 55.76 1.09 -19.95
N LEU A 908 55.02 0.18 -20.61
CA LEU A 908 55.22 -0.53 -21.92
C LEU A 908 56.13 -1.78 -21.82
N ASP A 909 55.60 -2.97 -22.14
CA ASP A 909 55.87 -3.67 -23.41
C ASP A 909 54.89 -4.86 -23.63
N THR A 910 55.09 -5.62 -24.72
CA THR A 910 54.12 -6.36 -25.54
C THR A 910 54.19 -7.88 -25.43
N ARG A 911 53.08 -8.57 -25.80
CA ARG A 911 52.93 -9.63 -26.87
C ARG A 911 51.56 -10.33 -26.72
N LYS A 912 50.69 -10.40 -27.76
CA LYS A 912 50.71 -11.30 -28.95
C LYS A 912 50.66 -12.79 -28.59
N HIS A 913 49.79 -13.66 -29.13
CA HIS A 913 48.74 -13.56 -30.16
C HIS A 913 47.68 -14.66 -29.91
N HIS A 914 46.41 -14.45 -30.28
CA HIS A 914 45.77 -15.13 -31.43
C HIS A 914 44.41 -14.49 -31.78
N SER A 915 43.95 -14.69 -33.01
CA SER A 915 42.81 -13.95 -33.60
C SER A 915 41.66 -14.85 -34.02
N ARG A 916 40.45 -14.29 -34.01
CA ARG A 916 39.45 -14.59 -35.05
C ARG A 916 38.65 -13.33 -35.36
N LYS A 917 38.38 -13.12 -36.65
CA LYS A 917 37.38 -12.17 -37.17
C LYS A 917 35.98 -12.80 -36.93
N GLU A 918 34.81 -12.17 -37.08
CA GLU A 918 34.33 -11.00 -37.85
C GLU A 918 33.21 -10.32 -37.00
N SER A 919 32.60 -9.16 -37.30
CA SER A 919 32.71 -8.17 -38.38
C SER A 919 32.38 -6.77 -37.82
N ASP A 920 32.84 -5.72 -38.48
CA ASP A 920 32.43 -4.33 -38.19
C ASP A 920 31.05 -4.03 -38.80
N ASN A 921 30.23 -3.25 -38.10
CA ASN A 921 28.92 -2.77 -38.58
C ASN A 921 28.46 -1.58 -37.71
N GLY A 922 28.86 -0.37 -38.07
CA GLY A 922 28.49 0.85 -37.34
C GLY A 922 26.99 1.16 -37.45
N LEU A 923 26.36 1.57 -36.33
CA LEU A 923 24.99 2.08 -36.34
C LEU A 923 24.95 3.46 -37.03
N GLN A 924 24.46 3.49 -38.26
CA GLN A 924 24.13 4.72 -38.97
C GLN A 924 22.79 5.26 -38.43
N MET A 925 22.85 6.04 -37.35
CA MET A 925 21.69 6.70 -36.74
C MET A 925 21.02 7.69 -37.72
N SER A 926 19.68 7.76 -37.70
CA SER A 926 18.89 8.52 -38.69
C SER A 926 19.00 10.04 -38.55
N GLU A 927 18.84 10.73 -39.68
CA GLU A 927 19.01 12.18 -39.83
C GLU A 927 17.69 12.93 -39.61
N LEU A 928 17.69 13.93 -38.70
CA LEU A 928 16.47 14.61 -38.26
C LEU A 928 16.01 15.68 -39.26
N THR A 929 14.91 15.44 -39.97
CA THR A 929 14.38 16.35 -41.00
C THR A 929 13.32 17.30 -40.43
N GLN A 930 13.55 18.62 -40.50
CA GLN A 930 12.55 19.61 -40.05
C GLN A 930 11.47 19.84 -41.13
N VAL A 931 10.23 19.44 -40.85
CA VAL A 931 9.07 19.53 -41.76
C VAL A 931 8.36 20.88 -41.66
N GLN A 932 8.25 21.45 -40.45
CA GLN A 932 7.57 22.73 -40.23
C GLN A 932 8.23 23.51 -39.08
N SER A 933 8.17 24.84 -39.13
CA SER A 933 8.53 25.74 -38.04
C SER A 933 7.63 26.97 -38.03
N LYS A 934 7.04 27.30 -36.88
CA LYS A 934 6.14 28.44 -36.64
C LYS A 934 6.50 29.08 -35.29
N LYS A 935 6.71 30.39 -35.21
CA LYS A 935 6.97 31.08 -33.93
C LYS A 935 5.65 31.41 -33.23
N ILE A 936 5.50 31.04 -31.95
CA ILE A 936 4.27 31.26 -31.17
C ILE A 936 4.60 31.33 -29.66
N PHE A 937 3.97 32.25 -28.92
CA PHE A 937 4.25 32.52 -27.49
C PHE A 937 5.74 32.72 -27.16
N GLY A 938 6.48 33.39 -28.04
CA GLY A 938 7.93 33.64 -27.88
C GLY A 938 8.81 32.47 -28.33
N GLY A 939 8.41 31.22 -28.05
CA GLY A 939 9.07 30.01 -28.53
C GLY A 939 8.66 29.57 -29.94
N TRP A 940 9.01 28.33 -30.30
CA TRP A 940 8.84 27.75 -31.64
C TRP A 940 8.06 26.44 -31.61
N GLN A 941 6.89 26.41 -32.27
CA GLN A 941 6.23 25.16 -32.64
C GLN A 941 6.85 24.63 -33.93
N LYS A 942 7.44 23.44 -33.86
CA LYS A 942 8.03 22.73 -34.99
C LYS A 942 7.36 21.38 -35.21
N VAL A 943 7.56 20.82 -36.40
CA VAL A 943 7.30 19.41 -36.73
C VAL A 943 8.56 18.85 -37.36
N TYR A 944 8.98 17.68 -36.90
CA TYR A 944 10.13 16.94 -37.39
C TYR A 944 9.70 15.58 -37.92
N SER A 945 10.52 15.04 -38.81
CA SER A 945 10.43 13.71 -39.42
C SER A 945 11.76 12.99 -39.22
N HIS A 946 11.72 11.69 -38.94
CA HIS A 946 12.89 10.83 -38.94
C HIS A 946 12.48 9.40 -39.33
N ASP A 947 13.44 8.61 -39.79
CA ASP A 947 13.22 7.17 -39.94
C ASP A 947 13.38 6.49 -38.58
N SER A 948 12.34 5.76 -38.17
CA SER A 948 12.28 5.00 -36.91
C SER A 948 12.78 3.58 -37.14
N THR A 949 13.72 3.17 -36.29
CA THR A 949 14.29 1.82 -36.24
C THR A 949 13.37 0.83 -35.52
N GLU A 950 12.65 1.27 -34.48
CA GLU A 950 11.72 0.40 -33.74
C GLU A 950 10.40 0.16 -34.52
N LEU A 951 9.95 1.15 -35.30
CA LEU A 951 8.70 1.09 -36.08
C LEU A 951 8.91 0.81 -37.58
N GLY A 952 10.16 0.85 -38.07
CA GLY A 952 10.52 0.49 -39.45
C GLY A 952 9.86 1.35 -40.54
N CYS A 953 9.60 2.63 -40.26
CA CYS A 953 8.97 3.60 -41.17
C CYS A 953 9.39 5.05 -40.82
N ASN A 954 9.06 5.99 -41.71
CA ASN A 954 9.25 7.42 -41.44
C ASN A 954 8.16 7.91 -40.47
N MET A 955 8.59 8.43 -39.32
CA MET A 955 7.74 8.92 -38.25
C MET A 955 7.78 10.44 -38.17
N LYS A 956 6.69 11.04 -37.67
CA LYS A 956 6.60 12.46 -37.35
C LYS A 956 6.36 12.69 -35.86
N PHE A 957 6.87 13.80 -35.38
CA PHE A 957 6.55 14.34 -34.07
C PHE A 957 6.63 15.87 -34.09
N ALA A 958 5.76 16.51 -33.31
CA ALA A 958 5.78 17.95 -33.12
C ALA A 958 6.54 18.28 -31.82
N VAL A 959 7.28 19.40 -31.85
CA VAL A 959 8.06 19.91 -30.72
C VAL A 959 7.68 21.35 -30.49
N TYR A 960 7.28 21.70 -29.27
CA TYR A 960 7.30 23.11 -28.86
C TYR A 960 8.58 23.39 -28.06
N LEU A 961 9.44 24.22 -28.63
CA LEU A 961 10.64 24.76 -27.98
C LEU A 961 10.25 26.06 -27.26
N PRO A 962 10.25 26.10 -25.91
CA PRO A 962 9.96 27.33 -25.17
C PRO A 962 11.14 28.32 -25.33
N PRO A 963 10.94 29.65 -25.13
CA PRO A 963 12.02 30.62 -25.33
C PRO A 963 13.24 30.39 -24.43
N GLN A 964 13.05 29.81 -23.23
CA GLN A 964 14.13 29.43 -22.31
C GLN A 964 15.05 28.33 -22.88
N ALA A 965 14.62 27.58 -23.90
CA ALA A 965 15.48 26.63 -24.60
C ALA A 965 16.56 27.32 -25.47
N GLU A 966 16.46 28.64 -25.71
CA GLU A 966 17.53 29.46 -26.30
C GLU A 966 18.57 29.88 -25.22
N GLU A 967 18.24 29.77 -23.92
CA GLU A 967 19.15 30.08 -22.79
C GLU A 967 19.88 28.84 -22.23
N GLY A 968 19.25 27.67 -22.25
CA GLY A 968 19.88 26.43 -21.79
C GLY A 968 18.95 25.20 -21.77
N PRO A 969 19.41 24.06 -21.22
CA PRO A 969 18.63 22.83 -21.17
C PRO A 969 17.37 22.94 -20.31
N VAL A 970 16.24 22.46 -20.83
CA VAL A 970 14.90 22.55 -20.21
C VAL A 970 14.29 21.18 -19.89
N PRO A 971 13.41 21.07 -18.86
CA PRO A 971 12.67 19.84 -18.59
C PRO A 971 11.67 19.51 -19.71
N VAL A 972 11.34 18.24 -19.85
CA VAL A 972 10.51 17.71 -20.96
C VAL A 972 9.15 17.22 -20.47
N VAL A 973 8.09 17.49 -21.22
CA VAL A 973 6.81 16.78 -21.11
C VAL A 973 6.44 16.13 -22.44
N TYR A 974 6.21 14.83 -22.41
CA TYR A 974 5.69 14.07 -23.55
C TYR A 974 4.16 14.07 -23.49
N TRP A 975 3.50 14.40 -24.61
CA TRP A 975 2.08 14.24 -24.81
C TRP A 975 1.79 13.08 -25.77
N LEU A 976 0.98 12.13 -25.33
CA LEU A 976 0.47 11.05 -26.18
C LEU A 976 -1.00 11.32 -26.56
N SER A 977 -1.31 11.23 -27.86
CA SER A 977 -2.63 11.56 -28.38
C SER A 977 -3.58 10.36 -28.40
N GLY A 978 -4.89 10.64 -28.43
CA GLY A 978 -5.94 9.62 -28.53
C GLY A 978 -6.09 9.00 -29.93
N LEU A 979 -7.06 8.10 -30.08
CA LEU A 979 -7.41 7.48 -31.36
C LEU A 979 -7.58 8.50 -32.49
N THR A 980 -7.21 8.11 -33.72
CA THR A 980 -7.26 8.90 -34.96
C THR A 980 -6.41 10.17 -35.02
N CYS A 981 -5.73 10.56 -33.92
CA CYS A 981 -4.94 11.78 -33.87
C CYS A 981 -3.52 11.60 -34.46
N THR A 982 -2.87 12.71 -34.79
CA THR A 982 -1.43 12.77 -35.11
C THR A 982 -0.70 13.77 -34.18
N GLU A 983 0.51 14.18 -34.55
CA GLU A 983 1.29 15.25 -33.91
C GLU A 983 0.60 16.63 -33.96
N ALA A 984 -0.33 16.83 -34.90
CA ALA A 984 -1.04 18.09 -35.11
C ALA A 984 -2.18 18.32 -34.10
N ASN A 985 -2.93 17.29 -33.71
CA ASN A 985 -4.20 17.47 -32.99
C ASN A 985 -4.06 18.25 -31.67
N PHE A 986 -3.06 17.90 -30.85
CA PHE A 986 -2.82 18.59 -29.58
C PHE A 986 -2.17 19.96 -29.77
N SER A 987 -1.22 20.09 -30.70
CA SER A 987 -0.54 21.36 -30.97
C SER A 987 -1.47 22.41 -31.58
N GLU A 988 -2.50 22.02 -32.35
CA GLU A 988 -3.44 22.97 -32.94
C GLU A 988 -4.64 23.31 -32.03
N LYS A 989 -5.02 22.42 -31.10
CA LYS A 989 -6.33 22.50 -30.41
C LYS A 989 -6.26 22.64 -28.89
N ALA A 990 -5.17 22.23 -28.22
CA ALA A 990 -5.11 22.23 -26.76
C ALA A 990 -4.60 23.55 -26.15
N GLY A 991 -3.97 24.44 -26.91
CA GLY A 991 -3.42 25.71 -26.40
C GLY A 991 -2.20 25.59 -25.47
N ALA A 992 -1.65 24.38 -25.33
CA ALA A 992 -0.59 24.01 -24.40
C ALA A 992 0.72 24.83 -24.53
N GLN A 993 1.01 25.40 -25.70
CA GLN A 993 2.25 26.13 -25.96
C GLN A 993 2.39 27.39 -25.10
N ARG A 994 1.28 28.05 -24.70
CA ARG A 994 1.34 29.18 -23.76
C ARG A 994 1.98 28.73 -22.44
N LEU A 995 1.52 27.60 -21.92
CA LEU A 995 1.94 27.04 -20.63
C LEU A 995 3.36 26.50 -20.69
N ALA A 996 3.72 25.84 -21.81
CA ALA A 996 5.08 25.41 -22.09
C ALA A 996 6.07 26.58 -22.11
N ALA A 997 5.71 27.72 -22.74
CA ALA A 997 6.51 28.94 -22.73
C ALA A 997 6.57 29.62 -21.36
N GLU A 998 5.42 29.73 -20.68
CA GLU A 998 5.30 30.34 -19.35
C GLU A 998 6.11 29.59 -18.29
N HIS A 999 6.16 28.26 -18.39
CA HIS A 999 6.85 27.43 -17.42
C HIS A 999 8.27 27.01 -17.84
N GLY A 1000 8.68 27.22 -19.09
CA GLY A 1000 9.99 26.81 -19.58
C GLY A 1000 10.12 25.28 -19.73
N VAL A 1001 9.13 24.66 -20.37
CA VAL A 1001 9.03 23.21 -20.57
C VAL A 1001 9.05 22.90 -22.07
N LEU A 1002 9.88 21.95 -22.48
CA LEU A 1002 9.91 21.43 -23.84
C LEU A 1002 8.83 20.36 -24.01
N LEU A 1003 7.94 20.56 -24.97
CA LEU A 1003 6.77 19.70 -25.17
C LEU A 1003 6.96 18.85 -26.44
N ILE A 1004 6.92 17.52 -26.27
CA ILE A 1004 7.07 16.53 -27.35
C ILE A 1004 5.71 15.87 -27.64
N ILE A 1005 5.34 15.78 -28.91
CA ILE A 1005 4.04 15.29 -29.37
C ILE A 1005 4.27 14.28 -30.51
N PRO A 1006 4.52 12.99 -30.25
CA PRO A 1006 4.57 11.96 -31.29
C PRO A 1006 3.22 11.75 -31.99
N ASP A 1007 3.28 11.11 -33.15
CA ASP A 1007 2.15 10.41 -33.75
C ASP A 1007 1.69 9.20 -32.89
N THR A 1008 0.55 8.62 -33.23
CA THR A 1008 -0.19 7.60 -32.44
C THR A 1008 -0.03 6.18 -32.97
N SER A 1009 0.52 6.01 -34.17
CA SER A 1009 0.84 4.73 -34.81
C SER A 1009 2.00 4.92 -35.81
N PRO A 1010 2.61 3.83 -36.30
CA PRO A 1010 3.28 3.84 -37.60
C PRO A 1010 2.37 4.37 -38.71
N ARG A 1011 2.96 4.83 -39.83
CA ARG A 1011 2.21 5.38 -40.98
C ARG A 1011 2.72 4.85 -42.31
N GLY A 1012 1.81 4.70 -43.28
CA GLY A 1012 2.15 4.41 -44.68
C GLY A 1012 2.71 3.02 -44.95
N LEU A 1013 2.43 2.05 -44.07
CA LEU A 1013 2.92 0.67 -44.21
C LEU A 1013 2.11 -0.16 -45.22
N ASN A 1014 0.83 0.15 -45.36
CA ASN A 1014 -0.13 -0.56 -46.24
C ASN A 1014 -0.32 -2.02 -45.79
N ILE A 1015 -0.41 -2.25 -44.48
CA ILE A 1015 -0.70 -3.58 -43.93
C ILE A 1015 -2.18 -3.92 -44.21
N PRO A 1016 -2.51 -5.14 -44.68
CA PRO A 1016 -3.91 -5.53 -44.86
C PRO A 1016 -4.70 -5.44 -43.54
N GLY A 1017 -5.79 -4.68 -43.55
CA GLY A 1017 -6.60 -4.37 -42.35
C GLY A 1017 -6.16 -3.14 -41.55
N GLU A 1018 -5.16 -2.38 -42.01
CA GLU A 1018 -4.59 -1.23 -41.28
C GLU A 1018 -5.52 -0.01 -41.21
N ASP A 1019 -6.35 0.19 -42.22
CA ASP A 1019 -7.28 1.33 -42.33
C ASP A 1019 -8.76 0.90 -42.25
N ASP A 1020 -9.04 -0.39 -41.97
CA ASP A 1020 -10.39 -0.97 -41.96
C ASP A 1020 -11.28 -0.42 -40.82
N SER A 1021 -10.68 0.18 -39.77
CA SER A 1021 -11.43 0.73 -38.63
C SER A 1021 -10.65 1.81 -37.87
N TYR A 1022 -11.34 2.82 -37.34
CA TYR A 1022 -10.73 3.97 -36.66
C TYR A 1022 -10.09 3.66 -35.29
N ASP A 1023 -10.43 2.52 -34.71
CA ASP A 1023 -10.07 2.05 -33.36
C ASP A 1023 -9.03 0.91 -33.37
N PHE A 1024 -8.48 0.55 -34.54
CA PHE A 1024 -7.41 -0.43 -34.67
C PHE A 1024 -6.59 -0.20 -35.97
N GLY A 1025 -5.26 -0.23 -35.88
CA GLY A 1025 -4.37 0.06 -37.01
C GLY A 1025 -3.94 1.54 -37.06
N SER A 1026 -4.11 2.19 -38.22
CA SER A 1026 -3.75 3.58 -38.48
C SER A 1026 -4.39 4.54 -37.48
N GLY A 1027 -3.55 5.23 -36.70
CA GLY A 1027 -3.98 6.17 -35.67
C GLY A 1027 -4.47 5.51 -34.38
N ALA A 1028 -4.25 4.21 -34.23
CA ALA A 1028 -4.75 3.39 -33.14
C ALA A 1028 -3.69 2.37 -32.65
N GLY A 1029 -2.41 2.77 -32.59
CA GLY A 1029 -1.30 1.87 -32.22
C GLY A 1029 -1.25 1.45 -30.74
N PHE A 1030 -2.21 1.89 -29.92
CA PHE A 1030 -2.40 1.57 -28.49
C PHE A 1030 -1.22 1.76 -27.52
N TYR A 1031 -0.10 2.31 -28.00
CA TYR A 1031 1.15 2.47 -27.24
C TYR A 1031 1.69 1.15 -26.65
N VAL A 1032 1.41 0.02 -27.32
CA VAL A 1032 1.94 -1.31 -27.01
C VAL A 1032 3.10 -1.70 -27.93
N ASP A 1033 3.80 -2.79 -27.59
CA ASP A 1033 4.64 -3.52 -28.56
C ASP A 1033 3.92 -4.79 -29.04
N ALA A 1034 3.45 -4.78 -30.28
CA ALA A 1034 2.70 -5.89 -30.87
C ALA A 1034 3.55 -7.17 -30.98
N THR A 1035 2.92 -8.32 -30.71
CA THR A 1035 3.53 -9.66 -30.77
C THR A 1035 2.98 -10.51 -31.91
N CYS A 1036 1.77 -10.21 -32.41
CA CYS A 1036 1.10 -10.90 -33.51
C CYS A 1036 1.51 -10.38 -34.89
N LYS A 1037 1.61 -11.29 -35.88
CA LYS A 1037 1.74 -10.91 -37.29
C LYS A 1037 0.38 -10.44 -37.84
N PRO A 1038 0.31 -9.46 -38.76
CA PRO A 1038 1.44 -8.74 -39.38
C PRO A 1038 2.10 -7.69 -38.47
N TRP A 1039 1.35 -7.13 -37.51
CA TRP A 1039 1.65 -5.93 -36.73
C TRP A 1039 3.03 -5.91 -36.05
N LYS A 1040 3.49 -7.06 -35.52
CA LYS A 1040 4.76 -7.25 -34.78
C LYS A 1040 5.98 -6.56 -35.39
N LYS A 1041 6.06 -6.50 -36.72
CA LYS A 1041 7.22 -5.92 -37.42
C LYS A 1041 7.37 -4.41 -37.17
N ASN A 1042 6.25 -3.70 -37.01
CA ASN A 1042 6.21 -2.24 -37.08
C ASN A 1042 5.42 -1.57 -35.95
N TYR A 1043 4.38 -2.21 -35.39
CA TYR A 1043 3.54 -1.65 -34.33
C TYR A 1043 4.20 -1.82 -32.96
N ARG A 1044 5.28 -1.07 -32.74
CA ARG A 1044 6.11 -1.10 -31.52
C ARG A 1044 6.16 0.26 -30.84
N MET A 1045 4.95 0.83 -30.68
CA MET A 1045 4.75 2.20 -30.21
C MET A 1045 5.24 2.39 -28.76
N TYR A 1046 5.21 1.35 -27.93
CA TYR A 1046 5.79 1.41 -26.59
C TYR A 1046 7.30 1.64 -26.64
N SER A 1047 8.04 0.79 -27.37
CA SER A 1047 9.49 0.93 -27.50
C SER A 1047 9.87 2.25 -28.19
N TYR A 1048 9.07 2.71 -29.15
CA TYR A 1048 9.25 4.02 -29.76
C TYR A 1048 9.15 5.17 -28.75
N VAL A 1049 8.06 5.30 -27.99
CA VAL A 1049 7.86 6.45 -27.07
C VAL A 1049 8.67 6.37 -25.77
N THR A 1050 9.15 5.19 -25.37
CA THR A 1050 9.93 5.00 -24.13
C THR A 1050 11.44 4.95 -24.34
N LYS A 1051 11.92 4.57 -25.54
CA LYS A 1051 13.37 4.39 -25.84
C LYS A 1051 13.83 5.24 -27.01
N GLU A 1052 13.33 4.98 -28.22
CA GLU A 1052 13.87 5.59 -29.44
C GLU A 1052 13.64 7.10 -29.47
N LEU A 1053 12.40 7.55 -29.29
CA LEU A 1053 12.07 8.96 -29.32
C LEU A 1053 12.74 9.71 -28.15
N PRO A 1054 12.71 9.27 -26.88
CA PRO A 1054 13.44 9.96 -25.81
C PRO A 1054 14.96 10.02 -26.04
N ALA A 1055 15.58 8.99 -26.63
CA ALA A 1055 17.00 9.03 -26.98
C ALA A 1055 17.29 10.03 -28.11
N LEU A 1056 16.43 10.10 -29.13
CA LEU A 1056 16.51 11.09 -30.20
C LEU A 1056 16.31 12.52 -29.67
N ILE A 1057 15.31 12.73 -28.81
CA ILE A 1057 15.01 14.03 -28.22
C ILE A 1057 16.17 14.54 -27.36
N ASN A 1058 16.72 13.68 -26.48
CA ASN A 1058 17.85 14.04 -25.62
C ASN A 1058 19.19 14.20 -26.37
N LYS A 1059 19.26 13.83 -27.66
CA LYS A 1059 20.42 14.01 -28.53
C LYS A 1059 20.33 15.30 -29.38
N GLU A 1060 19.14 15.62 -29.89
CA GLU A 1060 18.93 16.70 -30.86
C GLU A 1060 18.43 18.03 -30.26
N PHE A 1061 17.97 18.04 -29.00
CA PHE A 1061 17.39 19.21 -28.34
C PHE A 1061 18.01 19.50 -26.96
N PRO A 1062 18.00 20.76 -26.48
CA PRO A 1062 18.53 21.13 -25.18
C PRO A 1062 17.58 20.69 -24.06
N THR A 1063 17.71 19.45 -23.61
CA THR A 1063 16.84 18.83 -22.57
C THR A 1063 17.59 18.51 -21.29
N LEU A 1064 16.82 18.29 -20.22
CA LEU A 1064 17.28 17.69 -18.97
C LEU A 1064 16.74 16.25 -18.89
N PRO A 1065 17.52 15.20 -19.24
CA PRO A 1065 17.02 13.83 -19.36
C PRO A 1065 16.38 13.29 -18.08
N ASP A 1066 16.98 13.62 -16.92
CA ASP A 1066 16.47 13.24 -15.60
C ASP A 1066 15.24 14.03 -15.15
N ARG A 1067 14.74 14.98 -15.95
CA ARG A 1067 13.57 15.83 -15.68
C ARG A 1067 12.58 15.76 -16.84
N GLN A 1068 11.99 14.58 -17.00
CA GLN A 1068 10.89 14.32 -17.92
C GLN A 1068 9.61 13.88 -17.18
N SER A 1069 8.45 14.19 -17.75
CA SER A 1069 7.14 13.67 -17.33
C SER A 1069 6.29 13.36 -18.56
N ILE A 1070 5.18 12.64 -18.38
CA ILE A 1070 4.36 12.17 -19.51
C ILE A 1070 2.87 12.37 -19.24
N MET A 1071 2.11 12.71 -20.28
CA MET A 1071 0.67 12.82 -20.24
C MET A 1071 0.03 12.41 -21.55
N GLY A 1072 -1.29 12.28 -21.57
CA GLY A 1072 -2.01 12.07 -22.82
C GLY A 1072 -3.53 12.03 -22.69
N HIS A 1073 -4.22 11.84 -23.82
CA HIS A 1073 -5.68 11.76 -23.90
C HIS A 1073 -6.15 10.39 -24.40
N SER A 1074 -7.18 9.81 -23.79
CA SER A 1074 -7.84 8.58 -24.30
C SER A 1074 -6.85 7.41 -24.41
N MET A 1075 -6.65 6.84 -25.61
CA MET A 1075 -5.57 5.90 -25.91
C MET A 1075 -4.16 6.44 -25.56
N GLY A 1076 -3.92 7.74 -25.69
CA GLY A 1076 -2.68 8.37 -25.23
C GLY A 1076 -2.61 8.54 -23.72
N GLY A 1077 -3.75 8.72 -23.05
CA GLY A 1077 -3.83 8.70 -21.59
C GLY A 1077 -3.47 7.32 -21.04
N HIS A 1078 -3.99 6.27 -21.69
CA HIS A 1078 -3.57 4.89 -21.50
C HIS A 1078 -2.06 4.71 -21.70
N GLY A 1079 -1.54 5.15 -22.85
CA GLY A 1079 -0.11 5.10 -23.17
C GLY A 1079 0.76 5.77 -22.11
N ALA A 1080 0.37 6.95 -21.62
CA ALA A 1080 1.11 7.70 -20.63
C ALA A 1080 1.19 6.95 -19.30
N LEU A 1081 0.07 6.38 -18.85
CA LEU A 1081 -0.02 5.57 -17.64
C LEU A 1081 0.86 4.32 -17.73
N ILE A 1082 0.78 3.54 -18.81
CA ILE A 1082 1.62 2.34 -18.95
C ILE A 1082 3.11 2.68 -19.10
N CYS A 1083 3.47 3.80 -19.74
CA CYS A 1083 4.85 4.25 -19.82
C CYS A 1083 5.42 4.65 -18.45
N ALA A 1084 4.63 5.31 -17.60
CA ALA A 1084 5.05 5.68 -16.25
C ALA A 1084 5.12 4.49 -15.29
N LEU A 1085 4.16 3.56 -15.38
CA LEU A 1085 4.10 2.38 -14.51
C LEU A 1085 5.13 1.31 -14.88
N LYS A 1086 5.38 1.07 -16.19
CA LYS A 1086 6.37 0.08 -16.65
C LYS A 1086 7.82 0.56 -16.59
N ASN A 1087 8.08 1.86 -16.46
CA ASN A 1087 9.43 2.43 -16.33
C ASN A 1087 9.57 3.25 -15.02
N PRO A 1088 9.56 2.59 -13.84
CA PRO A 1088 9.73 3.25 -12.55
C PRO A 1088 10.91 4.24 -12.51
N GLY A 1089 10.62 5.50 -12.16
CA GLY A 1089 11.62 6.56 -12.04
C GLY A 1089 12.05 7.24 -13.35
N GLN A 1090 11.69 6.72 -14.53
CA GLN A 1090 11.98 7.39 -15.82
C GLN A 1090 11.24 8.74 -15.94
N TYR A 1091 10.00 8.79 -15.45
CA TYR A 1091 9.13 9.97 -15.47
C TYR A 1091 8.86 10.45 -14.03
N LYS A 1092 8.89 11.76 -13.79
CA LYS A 1092 8.63 12.33 -12.44
C LYS A 1092 7.16 12.32 -12.05
N THR A 1093 6.27 12.50 -13.03
CA THR A 1093 4.81 12.40 -12.87
C THR A 1093 4.17 11.89 -14.14
N VAL A 1094 2.94 11.40 -13.99
CA VAL A 1094 2.04 11.11 -15.09
C VAL A 1094 0.70 11.80 -14.89
N SER A 1095 0.04 12.18 -15.98
CA SER A 1095 -1.35 12.63 -15.94
C SER A 1095 -2.11 12.21 -17.19
N ALA A 1096 -3.45 12.16 -17.15
CA ALA A 1096 -4.24 11.77 -18.30
C ALA A 1096 -5.62 12.44 -18.37
N PHE A 1097 -6.05 12.74 -19.60
CA PHE A 1097 -7.40 13.17 -19.91
C PHE A 1097 -8.20 11.98 -20.45
N ALA A 1098 -9.35 11.69 -19.83
CA ALA A 1098 -10.26 10.62 -20.22
C ALA A 1098 -9.59 9.27 -20.62
N PRO A 1099 -8.63 8.73 -19.83
CA PRO A 1099 -7.81 7.59 -20.22
C PRO A 1099 -8.58 6.28 -20.40
N ILE A 1100 -8.15 5.46 -21.37
CA ILE A 1100 -8.51 4.03 -21.44
C ILE A 1100 -7.75 3.29 -20.32
N SER A 1101 -8.34 3.27 -19.14
CA SER A 1101 -7.65 2.96 -17.88
C SER A 1101 -7.52 1.47 -17.61
N ASN A 1102 -8.44 0.67 -18.14
CA ASN A 1102 -8.50 -0.79 -17.96
C ASN A 1102 -8.86 -1.48 -19.29
N PRO A 1103 -8.00 -1.39 -20.34
CA PRO A 1103 -8.29 -1.92 -21.67
C PRO A 1103 -8.67 -3.40 -21.73
N ILE A 1104 -8.23 -4.25 -20.80
CA ILE A 1104 -8.63 -5.68 -20.76
C ILE A 1104 -10.15 -5.82 -20.59
N LEU A 1105 -10.80 -4.87 -19.91
CA LEU A 1105 -12.24 -4.92 -19.64
C LEU A 1105 -13.08 -4.06 -20.59
N CYS A 1106 -12.48 -3.28 -21.50
CA CYS A 1106 -13.21 -2.36 -22.37
C CYS A 1106 -13.23 -2.83 -23.85
N PRO A 1107 -14.30 -2.54 -24.64
CA PRO A 1107 -14.42 -3.05 -26.01
C PRO A 1107 -13.26 -2.66 -26.95
N TRP A 1108 -12.80 -1.40 -26.94
CA TRP A 1108 -11.67 -0.97 -27.77
C TRP A 1108 -10.37 -1.67 -27.37
N GLY A 1109 -10.09 -1.77 -26.07
CA GLY A 1109 -8.89 -2.40 -25.55
C GLY A 1109 -8.83 -3.89 -25.85
N LYS A 1110 -9.95 -4.61 -25.65
CA LYS A 1110 -10.09 -6.02 -26.06
C LYS A 1110 -9.81 -6.23 -27.55
N LYS A 1111 -10.40 -5.40 -28.42
CA LYS A 1111 -10.16 -5.47 -29.87
C LYS A 1111 -8.68 -5.24 -30.20
N ALA A 1112 -8.08 -4.20 -29.63
CA ALA A 1112 -6.69 -3.86 -29.90
C ALA A 1112 -5.70 -4.90 -29.38
N PHE A 1113 -5.92 -5.43 -28.17
CA PHE A 1113 -5.05 -6.45 -27.59
C PHE A 1113 -5.22 -7.81 -28.28
N LEU A 1114 -6.43 -8.19 -28.71
CA LEU A 1114 -6.64 -9.37 -29.55
C LEU A 1114 -5.91 -9.27 -30.89
N GLY A 1115 -5.91 -8.09 -31.51
CA GLY A 1115 -5.21 -7.86 -32.78
C GLY A 1115 -3.68 -7.75 -32.66
N TYR A 1116 -3.17 -7.03 -31.66
CA TYR A 1116 -1.73 -6.77 -31.49
C TYR A 1116 -1.00 -7.81 -30.65
N LEU A 1117 -1.60 -8.30 -29.57
CA LEU A 1117 -0.98 -9.18 -28.57
C LEU A 1117 -1.44 -10.64 -28.67
N GLY A 1118 -2.66 -10.85 -29.16
CA GLY A 1118 -3.27 -12.16 -29.38
C GLY A 1118 -3.62 -12.93 -28.10
N GLY A 1119 -4.04 -14.18 -28.27
CA GLY A 1119 -4.59 -15.02 -27.20
C GLY A 1119 -6.08 -14.76 -26.91
N PRO A 1120 -6.68 -15.47 -25.95
CA PRO A 1120 -8.04 -15.21 -25.47
C PRO A 1120 -8.10 -13.89 -24.68
N GLU A 1121 -9.31 -13.40 -24.39
CA GLU A 1121 -9.51 -12.14 -23.66
C GLU A 1121 -8.89 -12.14 -22.24
N ASP A 1122 -8.76 -13.32 -21.62
CA ASP A 1122 -8.16 -13.52 -20.30
C ASP A 1122 -6.63 -13.75 -20.35
N ASN A 1123 -5.97 -13.44 -21.48
CA ASN A 1123 -4.52 -13.64 -21.65
C ASN A 1123 -3.72 -12.83 -20.62
N VAL A 1124 -2.96 -13.54 -19.78
CA VAL A 1124 -2.09 -12.96 -18.74
C VAL A 1124 -1.10 -11.93 -19.31
N ALA A 1125 -0.63 -12.11 -20.55
CA ALA A 1125 0.29 -11.15 -21.19
C ALA A 1125 -0.36 -9.77 -21.43
N TRP A 1126 -1.68 -9.66 -21.49
CA TRP A 1126 -2.36 -8.36 -21.61
C TRP A 1126 -2.23 -7.52 -20.33
N LYS A 1127 -2.04 -8.16 -19.16
CA LYS A 1127 -1.87 -7.46 -17.87
C LYS A 1127 -0.60 -6.60 -17.84
N GLU A 1128 0.44 -6.99 -18.57
CA GLU A 1128 1.63 -6.17 -18.77
C GLU A 1128 1.35 -4.88 -19.56
N TRP A 1129 0.19 -4.77 -20.20
CA TRP A 1129 -0.21 -3.65 -21.05
C TRP A 1129 -1.45 -2.92 -20.53
N ASP A 1130 -1.96 -3.25 -19.35
CA ASP A 1130 -3.13 -2.61 -18.75
C ASP A 1130 -2.73 -1.75 -17.55
N ALA A 1131 -3.05 -0.45 -17.59
CA ALA A 1131 -2.65 0.49 -16.54
C ALA A 1131 -3.25 0.15 -15.16
N THR A 1132 -4.45 -0.43 -15.11
CA THR A 1132 -5.10 -0.86 -13.86
C THR A 1132 -4.41 -2.09 -13.28
N GLU A 1133 -4.00 -3.04 -14.11
CA GLU A 1133 -3.28 -4.23 -13.64
C GLU A 1133 -1.84 -3.90 -13.24
N LEU A 1134 -1.16 -3.02 -13.98
CA LEU A 1134 0.17 -2.50 -13.64
C LEU A 1134 0.16 -1.71 -12.32
N ALA A 1135 -0.87 -0.90 -12.08
CA ALA A 1135 -1.00 -0.14 -10.82
C ALA A 1135 -1.06 -1.05 -9.58
N LYS A 1136 -1.69 -2.24 -9.68
CA LYS A 1136 -1.78 -3.23 -8.58
C LYS A 1136 -0.44 -3.89 -8.21
N ILE A 1137 0.55 -3.84 -9.09
CA ILE A 1137 1.86 -4.50 -8.90
C ILE A 1137 3.04 -3.51 -8.88
N TYR A 1138 2.76 -2.20 -8.93
CA TYR A 1138 3.78 -1.16 -8.97
C TYR A 1138 4.58 -1.10 -7.67
N ASN A 1139 5.89 -1.26 -7.77
CA ASN A 1139 6.84 -1.23 -6.65
C ASN A 1139 7.94 -0.16 -6.83
N GLY A 1140 7.64 0.87 -7.62
CA GLY A 1140 8.56 1.95 -7.97
C GLY A 1140 8.71 3.04 -6.90
N PRO A 1141 9.44 4.13 -7.22
CA PRO A 1141 9.47 5.32 -6.38
C PRO A 1141 8.08 6.00 -6.36
N PRO A 1142 7.79 6.88 -5.38
CA PRO A 1142 6.50 7.56 -5.30
C PRO A 1142 6.12 8.29 -6.59
N LEU A 1143 4.99 7.90 -7.18
CA LEU A 1143 4.44 8.43 -8.42
C LEU A 1143 3.10 9.14 -8.11
N ASP A 1144 2.95 10.38 -8.57
CA ASP A 1144 1.74 11.20 -8.41
C ASP A 1144 0.98 11.29 -9.74
N ILE A 1145 -0.24 10.76 -9.76
CA ILE A 1145 -1.07 10.53 -10.95
C ILE A 1145 -2.32 11.42 -10.92
N LEU A 1146 -2.45 12.32 -11.89
CA LEU A 1146 -3.64 13.16 -12.08
C LEU A 1146 -4.48 12.67 -13.26
N VAL A 1147 -5.76 12.38 -13.03
CA VAL A 1147 -6.72 12.02 -14.09
C VAL A 1147 -7.92 12.96 -14.09
N ASP A 1148 -8.14 13.63 -15.21
CA ASP A 1148 -9.34 14.41 -15.49
C ASP A 1148 -10.28 13.61 -16.41
N GLN A 1149 -11.56 13.58 -16.09
CA GLN A 1149 -12.60 12.89 -16.87
C GLN A 1149 -13.85 13.77 -17.01
N GLY A 1150 -14.29 14.06 -18.25
CA GLY A 1150 -15.59 14.68 -18.49
C GLY A 1150 -16.73 13.71 -18.15
N LYS A 1151 -17.79 14.15 -17.45
CA LYS A 1151 -18.96 13.30 -17.14
C LYS A 1151 -19.93 13.13 -18.32
N GLU A 1152 -19.93 14.07 -19.26
CA GLU A 1152 -20.71 13.99 -20.50
C GLU A 1152 -19.94 13.31 -21.64
N ASP A 1153 -18.77 12.75 -21.33
CA ASP A 1153 -18.01 11.87 -22.21
C ASP A 1153 -18.84 10.62 -22.60
N GLN A 1154 -19.17 10.53 -23.89
CA GLN A 1154 -19.91 9.42 -24.46
C GLN A 1154 -19.18 8.07 -24.32
N PHE A 1155 -17.85 8.05 -24.28
CA PHE A 1155 -17.04 6.84 -24.19
C PHE A 1155 -16.88 6.37 -22.73
N LEU A 1156 -16.95 7.27 -21.76
CA LEU A 1156 -17.18 6.91 -20.35
C LEU A 1156 -18.51 6.15 -20.22
N LYS A 1157 -19.60 6.72 -20.78
CA LYS A 1157 -20.95 6.12 -20.76
C LYS A 1157 -21.06 4.79 -21.54
N GLN A 1158 -20.19 4.58 -22.52
CA GLN A 1158 -20.05 3.31 -23.25
C GLN A 1158 -19.12 2.27 -22.56
N GLY A 1159 -18.53 2.59 -21.40
CA GLY A 1159 -17.63 1.69 -20.69
C GLY A 1159 -16.26 1.51 -21.35
N GLN A 1160 -15.82 2.43 -22.21
CA GLN A 1160 -14.51 2.36 -22.87
C GLN A 1160 -13.35 2.79 -21.97
N LEU A 1161 -13.60 3.64 -20.98
CA LEU A 1161 -12.55 4.38 -20.26
C LEU A 1161 -12.23 3.80 -18.87
N LEU A 1162 -13.26 3.46 -18.09
CA LEU A 1162 -13.16 2.76 -16.80
C LEU A 1162 -12.16 3.38 -15.77
N PRO A 1163 -12.09 4.72 -15.58
CA PRO A 1163 -11.09 5.34 -14.70
C PRO A 1163 -11.25 4.99 -13.21
N GLU A 1164 -12.45 4.58 -12.79
CA GLU A 1164 -12.72 4.13 -11.41
C GLU A 1164 -11.96 2.84 -11.07
N ASN A 1165 -11.76 1.94 -12.03
CA ASN A 1165 -10.99 0.71 -11.80
C ASN A 1165 -9.53 1.02 -11.46
N LEU A 1166 -8.95 2.02 -12.13
CA LEU A 1166 -7.59 2.50 -11.90
C LEU A 1166 -7.47 3.28 -10.58
N LEU A 1167 -8.48 4.09 -10.21
CA LEU A 1167 -8.55 4.73 -8.91
C LEU A 1167 -8.51 3.70 -7.77
N HIS A 1168 -9.28 2.61 -7.87
CA HIS A 1168 -9.25 1.53 -6.89
C HIS A 1168 -7.89 0.83 -6.87
N ALA A 1169 -7.37 0.40 -8.03
CA ALA A 1169 -6.06 -0.24 -8.14
C ALA A 1169 -4.89 0.61 -7.58
N ALA A 1170 -4.90 1.92 -7.84
CA ALA A 1170 -3.90 2.84 -7.33
C ALA A 1170 -4.02 3.02 -5.81
N LYS A 1171 -5.25 3.15 -5.28
CA LYS A 1171 -5.53 3.25 -3.85
C LYS A 1171 -5.13 1.99 -3.08
N ASP A 1172 -5.46 0.81 -3.60
CA ASP A 1172 -5.17 -0.48 -2.98
C ASP A 1172 -3.66 -0.75 -2.87
N ASN A 1173 -2.86 -0.20 -3.79
CA ASN A 1173 -1.40 -0.27 -3.79
C ASN A 1173 -0.71 1.05 -3.32
N GLY A 1174 -1.45 1.95 -2.68
CA GLY A 1174 -0.88 3.16 -2.04
C GLY A 1174 -0.27 4.22 -2.98
N ILE A 1175 -0.58 4.19 -4.28
CA ILE A 1175 -0.12 5.18 -5.26
C ILE A 1175 -0.91 6.48 -5.07
N ALA A 1176 -0.22 7.63 -5.14
CA ALA A 1176 -0.89 8.93 -5.10
C ALA A 1176 -1.69 9.15 -6.41
N PHE A 1177 -3.01 9.21 -6.29
CA PHE A 1177 -3.93 9.25 -7.44
C PHE A 1177 -5.07 10.24 -7.19
N VAL A 1178 -5.28 11.16 -8.13
CA VAL A 1178 -6.33 12.18 -8.09
C VAL A 1178 -7.23 12.02 -9.31
N LEU A 1179 -8.47 11.56 -9.11
CA LEU A 1179 -9.50 11.53 -10.14
C LEU A 1179 -10.42 12.74 -9.98
N ARG A 1180 -10.59 13.55 -11.03
CA ARG A 1180 -11.56 14.66 -11.06
C ARG A 1180 -12.57 14.43 -12.18
N PHE A 1181 -13.85 14.41 -11.82
CA PHE A 1181 -14.97 14.27 -12.76
C PHE A 1181 -15.63 15.63 -13.02
N HIS A 1182 -15.60 16.08 -14.27
CA HIS A 1182 -16.03 17.43 -14.66
C HIS A 1182 -17.42 17.42 -15.32
N ASP A 1183 -18.39 18.05 -14.66
CA ASP A 1183 -19.78 18.16 -15.14
C ASP A 1183 -19.89 18.97 -16.44
N GLY A 1184 -20.64 18.46 -17.42
CA GLY A 1184 -20.88 19.14 -18.70
C GLY A 1184 -19.75 19.03 -19.74
N TYR A 1185 -18.63 18.39 -19.42
CA TYR A 1185 -17.50 18.19 -20.33
C TYR A 1185 -17.51 16.82 -21.02
N ASP A 1186 -17.07 16.78 -22.27
CA ASP A 1186 -17.06 15.63 -23.17
C ASP A 1186 -15.64 15.08 -23.42
N HIS A 1187 -15.47 14.26 -24.46
CA HIS A 1187 -14.18 13.67 -24.88
C HIS A 1187 -13.38 14.55 -25.86
N SER A 1188 -13.74 15.84 -26.02
CA SER A 1188 -13.17 16.68 -27.07
C SER A 1188 -11.92 17.45 -26.63
N TYR A 1189 -11.25 18.07 -27.59
CA TYR A 1189 -10.16 19.01 -27.28
C TYR A 1189 -10.64 20.29 -26.57
N TYR A 1190 -11.95 20.58 -26.50
CA TYR A 1190 -12.44 21.67 -25.64
C TYR A 1190 -12.25 21.33 -24.17
N PHE A 1191 -12.63 20.11 -23.76
CA PHE A 1191 -12.37 19.59 -22.41
C PHE A 1191 -10.87 19.62 -22.07
N ILE A 1192 -10.02 19.08 -22.96
CA ILE A 1192 -8.56 19.09 -22.76
C ILE A 1192 -8.05 20.53 -22.62
N ALA A 1193 -8.41 21.44 -23.53
CA ALA A 1193 -7.95 22.84 -23.53
C ALA A 1193 -8.42 23.64 -22.30
N THR A 1194 -9.55 23.26 -21.67
CA THR A 1194 -10.01 23.88 -20.42
C THR A 1194 -9.11 23.52 -19.24
N PHE A 1195 -8.68 22.26 -19.12
CA PHE A 1195 -7.99 21.75 -17.92
C PHE A 1195 -6.48 21.52 -18.10
N ILE A 1196 -5.93 21.72 -19.31
CA ILE A 1196 -4.50 21.55 -19.59
C ILE A 1196 -3.58 22.39 -18.72
N GLU A 1197 -4.05 23.55 -18.22
CA GLU A 1197 -3.27 24.38 -17.30
C GLU A 1197 -3.02 23.68 -15.94
N ASP A 1198 -3.97 22.90 -15.44
CA ASP A 1198 -3.78 22.15 -14.19
C ASP A 1198 -2.82 20.97 -14.39
N HIS A 1199 -2.89 20.30 -15.53
CA HIS A 1199 -1.95 19.22 -15.88
C HIS A 1199 -0.52 19.75 -16.08
N PHE A 1200 -0.34 20.95 -16.66
CA PHE A 1200 0.96 21.61 -16.70
C PHE A 1200 1.46 21.98 -15.30
N LYS A 1201 0.62 22.54 -14.42
CA LYS A 1201 0.99 22.83 -13.03
C LYS A 1201 1.40 21.56 -12.27
N HIS A 1202 0.66 20.46 -12.46
CA HIS A 1202 0.97 19.13 -11.89
C HIS A 1202 2.36 18.65 -12.28
N HIS A 1203 2.69 18.66 -13.58
CA HIS A 1203 4.03 18.24 -14.02
C HIS A 1203 5.12 19.22 -13.56
N VAL A 1204 4.88 20.53 -13.67
CA VAL A 1204 5.88 21.56 -13.36
C VAL A 1204 6.28 21.58 -11.87
N LYS A 1205 5.35 21.24 -10.96
CA LYS A 1205 5.62 20.99 -9.52
C LYS A 1205 6.79 20.02 -9.30
N TYR A 1206 6.88 18.95 -10.09
CA TYR A 1206 7.89 17.88 -9.96
C TYR A 1206 9.05 17.97 -10.97
N LEU A 1207 8.93 18.82 -11.99
CA LEU A 1207 10.01 19.12 -12.93
C LEU A 1207 10.91 20.27 -12.46
N LYS A 1208 10.42 21.13 -11.55
CA LYS A 1208 11.18 22.26 -10.97
C LYS A 1208 11.77 22.01 -9.58
N SER A 1209 11.40 20.91 -8.92
CA SER A 1209 12.18 20.31 -7.83
C SER A 1209 13.45 19.69 -8.41
#